data_AF-A0A1A6GHI4-F1
#
_entry.id   AF-A0A1A6GHI4-F1
#
_cell.length_a   1.000
_cell.length_b   1.000
_cell.length_c   1.000
_cell.angle_alpha   90.00
_cell.angle_beta   90.00
_cell.angle_gamma   90.00
#
_symmetry.space_group_name_H-M   'P 1'
#
loop_
_entity.id
_entity.type
_entity.pdbx_description
1 polymer ?
#
loop_
_entity_poly.entity_id
_entity_poly.type
_entity_poly.pdbx_seq_one_letter_code
_entity_poly.pdbx_strand_id
1 'polypeptide(L)'
;MELENYEQPVVLREDNLRRRRRMKPRSAVGSLSSMELIPIEFVLPTSQRISKTPETALLHVAGHGNVEQMKAQVWLRALETSVAAEFYHRLGPDHFLLLYQKKGQWYEIYDRYQVVQTLDCLRYWKMMHKSPGQIHVVQRHAPSEETLAFQKQLTSLIGYDVTDISNVHDDELEFTRRRLVTPRMAEVAGRDAKLYAMHPWVTSKPLPDYLSKKIANNCIFIVIHRSTTSQTIKVSADDTPGAILQSFFTKMAKKKSLMNIPESLSEQDFVLRVCGRDEYLVGETPLKNFQWVRQCLKNGDEIHLVLDTPPNPALDAVRKEEWPLVDDCTGVTGYHEQLTIHGKDHESVFTVSLWDCDRKFRVKIRGIDIPVLPRNTDLTVFVEANIQHGQQVLCQRRTSPKPFTEEVLWNVWLEFGIKIKDLPKGALLNLQIYCCKTPALSSKASAEMPGSESKGKSQLLYYVNLLLIDHRFLLRHGDYVLHMWQISGKAEEQGSFNADKLTSATNPDKENSMSISILLDNYCHPIALPKHQPTPDPEGDRVRAEMPNQLRKQLEAIIATDPLNPLTAEDKELLWHFRYESLKHPKAYPKLFSSVKWGQQEIVAKTYQLLARREVWDQSALDAVKFEPYHDSALARFLLKRGLRNKRIGHFLFWFLRSEIAQSRHYQQRFAVILEAYLRGCGMAMLQDFTQQVQVIEMLQKVTIDIKSLSAEKYDLKHKLETLQNSGLPKSFRVPYDPGLKAGTLVIEKCKVMASKKKPLWLEFKCADPTVLSNETIGIIFKHGDDLRQDMLILQ
;
A
#
# COMPACT_ATOMS: atom_id res chain seq x y z
N MET A 1 -57.30 -32.97 27.05
CA MET A 1 -58.03 -32.57 28.27
C MET A 1 -57.14 -32.96 29.43
N GLU A 2 -56.21 -32.08 29.79
CA GLU A 2 -56.28 -31.02 30.83
C GLU A 2 -55.45 -31.50 32.04
N LEU A 3 -54.28 -30.86 32.29
CA LEU A 3 -53.97 -29.96 33.42
C LEU A 3 -53.80 -30.75 34.74
N GLU A 4 -52.84 -30.54 35.65
CA GLU A 4 -51.83 -29.52 35.90
C GLU A 4 -50.90 -30.01 37.06
N ASN A 5 -49.70 -29.42 37.11
CA ASN A 5 -48.73 -29.21 38.20
C ASN A 5 -48.93 -29.79 39.62
N TYR A 6 -47.83 -30.32 40.18
CA TYR A 6 -47.51 -30.27 41.61
C TYR A 6 -46.02 -29.93 41.82
N GLU A 7 -45.76 -28.78 42.46
CA GLU A 7 -44.48 -28.40 43.06
C GLU A 7 -44.35 -28.94 44.49
N GLN A 8 -43.10 -29.21 44.92
CA GLN A 8 -42.44 -28.87 46.22
C GLN A 8 -41.36 -29.92 46.59
N PRO A 9 -40.39 -29.65 47.51
CA PRO A 9 -39.81 -28.38 47.95
C PRO A 9 -38.25 -28.38 48.02
N VAL A 10 -37.71 -27.18 48.23
CA VAL A 10 -36.28 -26.86 48.48
C VAL A 10 -35.89 -27.16 49.93
N VAL A 11 -34.74 -27.79 50.16
CA VAL A 11 -34.11 -27.94 51.48
C VAL A 11 -32.74 -27.24 51.50
N LEU A 12 -32.62 -26.26 52.41
CA LEU A 12 -31.41 -25.51 52.76
C LEU A 12 -30.50 -26.33 53.71
N ARG A 13 -29.18 -26.14 53.61
CA ARG A 13 -28.24 -26.42 54.71
C ARG A 13 -27.12 -25.37 54.77
N GLU A 14 -26.79 -25.04 56.01
CA GLU A 14 -26.25 -23.78 56.52
C GLU A 14 -24.73 -23.53 56.36
N ASP A 15 -24.45 -22.23 56.29
CA ASP A 15 -23.33 -21.42 56.78
C ASP A 15 -22.12 -22.06 57.47
N ASN A 16 -20.94 -21.68 56.99
CA ASN A 16 -19.73 -21.55 57.81
C ASN A 16 -19.02 -20.22 57.54
N LEU A 17 -19.13 -19.32 58.52
CA LEU A 17 -18.53 -17.98 58.60
C LEU A 17 -17.01 -18.03 58.80
N ARG A 18 -16.23 -17.45 57.87
CA ARG A 18 -14.90 -16.87 58.17
C ARG A 18 -14.66 -15.52 57.46
N ARG A 19 -14.88 -14.45 58.23
CA ARG A 19 -14.32 -13.08 58.18
C ARG A 19 -13.74 -12.58 56.83
N ARG A 20 -14.56 -11.86 56.05
CA ARG A 20 -14.06 -10.84 55.10
C ARG A 20 -13.88 -9.50 55.83
N ARG A 21 -12.64 -9.00 55.88
CA ARG A 21 -12.37 -7.59 56.23
C ARG A 21 -13.10 -6.69 55.22
N ARG A 22 -14.05 -5.88 55.70
CA ARG A 22 -14.60 -4.75 54.94
C ARG A 22 -13.46 -3.74 54.69
N MET A 23 -12.88 -3.73 53.50
CA MET A 23 -12.21 -2.52 53.01
C MET A 23 -13.31 -1.55 52.56
N LYS A 24 -13.44 -0.44 53.28
CA LYS A 24 -14.20 0.73 52.82
C LYS A 24 -13.62 1.17 51.46
N PRO A 25 -14.44 1.45 50.45
CA PRO A 25 -13.95 2.09 49.24
C PRO A 25 -13.41 3.48 49.62
N ARG A 26 -12.13 3.71 49.38
CA ARG A 26 -11.58 5.07 49.35
C ARG A 26 -12.23 5.77 48.15
N SER A 27 -13.17 6.64 48.44
CA SER A 27 -13.68 7.65 47.52
C SER A 27 -12.52 8.55 47.09
N ALA A 28 -11.93 8.26 45.93
CA ALA A 28 -11.17 9.26 45.19
C ALA A 28 -12.19 10.17 44.50
N VAL A 29 -12.54 11.26 45.17
CA VAL A 29 -13.26 12.39 44.57
C VAL A 29 -12.31 13.01 43.56
N GLY A 30 -12.56 12.76 42.28
CA GLY A 30 -11.81 13.29 41.15
C GLY A 30 -12.56 13.06 39.85
N SER A 31 -13.47 14.01 39.53
CA SER A 31 -14.08 14.26 38.21
C SER A 31 -14.48 13.00 37.40
N LEU A 32 -15.64 12.44 37.72
CA LEU A 32 -16.39 11.59 36.79
C LEU A 32 -16.94 12.49 35.68
N SER A 33 -16.41 12.32 34.47
CA SER A 33 -16.79 13.04 33.25
C SER A 33 -18.31 13.01 33.02
N SER A 34 -18.96 14.17 33.09
CA SER A 34 -20.23 14.41 32.41
C SER A 34 -20.10 14.01 30.93
N MET A 35 -21.17 13.58 30.27
CA MET A 35 -21.20 13.49 28.79
C MET A 35 -20.62 14.80 28.22
N GLU A 36 -19.45 14.76 27.60
CA GLU A 36 -18.83 15.94 26.97
C GLU A 36 -19.60 16.20 25.68
N LEU A 37 -20.68 16.97 25.81
CA LEU A 37 -21.44 17.50 24.69
C LEU A 37 -20.63 18.63 24.06
N ILE A 38 -20.28 18.46 22.79
CA ILE A 38 -19.41 19.37 22.06
C ILE A 38 -20.30 20.32 21.24
N PRO A 39 -20.27 21.64 21.50
CA PRO A 39 -21.04 22.60 20.72
C PRO A 39 -20.39 22.78 19.35
N ILE A 40 -21.15 22.50 18.29
CA ILE A 40 -20.71 22.63 16.89
C ILE A 40 -21.77 23.41 16.12
N GLU A 41 -21.34 24.45 15.41
CA GLU A 41 -22.19 25.20 14.49
C GLU A 41 -22.11 24.57 13.09
N PHE A 42 -23.26 24.21 12.54
CA PHE A 42 -23.39 23.67 11.19
C PHE A 42 -23.89 24.75 10.23
N VAL A 43 -23.13 25.02 9.18
CA VAL A 43 -23.54 25.89 8.08
C VAL A 43 -24.27 25.03 7.05
N LEU A 44 -25.56 25.27 6.89
CA LEU A 44 -26.46 24.48 6.06
C LEU A 44 -26.36 24.89 4.57
N PRO A 45 -26.71 24.00 3.62
CA PRO A 45 -26.68 24.29 2.19
C PRO A 45 -27.78 25.28 1.75
N THR A 46 -28.81 25.48 2.57
CA THR A 46 -29.92 26.41 2.33
C THR A 46 -29.60 27.80 2.87
N SER A 47 -30.21 28.83 2.29
CA SER A 47 -30.01 30.23 2.68
C SER A 47 -31.32 30.88 3.09
N GLN A 48 -31.24 31.87 3.98
CA GLN A 48 -32.40 32.65 4.41
C GLN A 48 -32.97 33.45 3.24
N ARG A 49 -34.32 33.47 3.12
CA ARG A 49 -35.02 34.10 1.98
C ARG A 49 -34.74 35.59 1.80
N ILE A 50 -34.42 36.31 2.89
CA ILE A 50 -34.31 37.77 2.91
C ILE A 50 -32.85 38.24 2.76
N SER A 51 -31.92 37.65 3.52
CA SER A 51 -30.53 38.08 3.58
C SER A 51 -29.60 37.37 2.58
N LYS A 52 -30.06 36.27 1.97
CA LYS A 52 -29.22 35.33 1.19
C LYS A 52 -28.00 34.79 1.96
N THR A 53 -27.96 34.93 3.29
CA THR A 53 -26.92 34.32 4.12
C THR A 53 -27.23 32.84 4.33
N PRO A 54 -26.21 31.96 4.39
CA PRO A 54 -26.43 30.56 4.68
C PRO A 54 -27.09 30.39 6.05
N GLU A 55 -28.03 29.45 6.16
CA GLU A 55 -28.65 29.08 7.42
C GLU A 55 -27.62 28.37 8.31
N THR A 56 -27.69 28.56 9.63
CA THR A 56 -26.84 27.86 10.59
C THR A 56 -27.65 27.12 11.65
N ALA A 57 -27.13 26.00 12.13
CA ALA A 57 -27.72 25.19 13.20
C ALA A 57 -26.66 24.85 14.24
N LEU A 58 -26.87 25.31 15.49
CA LEU A 58 -26.01 24.93 16.62
C LEU A 58 -26.50 23.61 17.22
N LEU A 59 -25.61 22.63 17.31
CA LEU A 59 -25.89 21.32 17.91
C LEU A 59 -24.86 20.98 18.99
N HIS A 60 -25.33 20.31 20.03
CA HIS A 60 -24.51 19.75 21.10
C HIS A 60 -24.33 18.26 20.82
N VAL A 61 -23.23 17.92 20.17
CA VAL A 61 -22.98 16.56 19.68
C VAL A 61 -22.23 15.78 20.76
N ALA A 62 -22.66 14.55 21.03
CA ALA A 62 -21.95 13.64 21.92
C ALA A 62 -20.57 13.31 21.35
N GLY A 63 -19.49 13.64 22.07
CA GLY A 63 -18.12 13.38 21.60
C GLY A 63 -17.82 11.89 21.33
N HIS A 64 -18.53 10.99 21.99
CA HIS A 64 -18.40 9.54 21.83
C HIS A 64 -19.28 8.97 20.70
N GLY A 65 -20.19 9.76 20.11
CA GLY A 65 -20.98 9.36 18.94
C GLY A 65 -20.12 9.29 17.67
N ASN A 66 -20.67 8.72 16.59
CA ASN A 66 -19.99 8.66 15.29
C ASN A 66 -20.46 9.76 14.31
N VAL A 67 -19.70 9.94 13.22
CA VAL A 67 -20.00 10.96 12.19
C VAL A 67 -21.35 10.73 11.51
N GLU A 68 -21.76 9.49 11.27
CA GLU A 68 -23.05 9.15 10.66
C GLU A 68 -24.22 9.63 11.53
N GLN A 69 -24.18 9.37 12.84
CA GLN A 69 -25.16 9.84 13.80
C GLN A 69 -25.16 11.37 13.88
N MET A 70 -23.98 12.00 13.94
CA MET A 70 -23.86 13.46 13.89
C MET A 70 -24.52 14.02 12.63
N LYS A 71 -24.28 13.41 11.47
CA LYS A 71 -24.87 13.82 10.20
C LYS A 71 -26.40 13.66 10.20
N ALA A 72 -26.93 12.58 10.77
CA ALA A 72 -28.36 12.35 10.91
C ALA A 72 -29.01 13.40 11.84
N GLN A 73 -28.38 13.73 12.97
CA GLN A 73 -28.86 14.77 13.89
C GLN A 73 -28.91 16.15 13.21
N VAL A 74 -27.88 16.50 12.43
CA VAL A 74 -27.86 17.73 11.63
C VAL A 74 -29.00 17.74 10.63
N TRP A 75 -29.25 16.62 9.96
CA TRP A 75 -30.32 16.49 8.97
C TRP A 75 -31.71 16.67 9.58
N LEU A 76 -31.98 16.00 10.71
CA LEU A 76 -33.22 16.14 11.46
C LEU A 76 -33.42 17.57 11.95
N ARG A 77 -32.36 18.19 12.47
CA ARG A 77 -32.42 19.59 12.90
C ARG A 77 -32.74 20.52 11.74
N ALA A 78 -32.13 20.31 10.58
CA ALA A 78 -32.40 21.11 9.39
C ALA A 78 -33.85 20.96 8.91
N LEU A 79 -34.43 19.76 8.97
CA LEU A 79 -35.84 19.52 8.66
C LEU A 79 -36.80 20.29 9.59
N GLU A 80 -36.45 20.42 10.87
CA GLU A 80 -37.25 21.16 11.85
C GLU A 80 -37.12 22.68 11.71
N THR A 81 -35.92 23.18 11.46
CA THR A 81 -35.61 24.62 11.62
C THR A 81 -35.45 25.40 10.31
N SER A 82 -35.22 24.72 9.18
CA SER A 82 -34.97 25.40 7.91
C SER A 82 -36.25 25.96 7.27
N VAL A 83 -36.16 27.16 6.71
CA VAL A 83 -37.26 27.80 5.94
C VAL A 83 -37.44 27.13 4.56
N ALA A 84 -36.54 26.19 4.22
CA ALA A 84 -36.53 25.40 2.99
C ALA A 84 -36.63 23.90 3.30
N ALA A 85 -37.44 23.48 4.28
CA ALA A 85 -37.61 22.07 4.67
C ALA A 85 -37.90 21.12 3.48
N GLU A 86 -38.60 21.55 2.42
CA GLU A 86 -38.83 20.75 1.20
C GLU A 86 -37.54 20.34 0.47
N PHE A 87 -36.46 21.13 0.60
CA PHE A 87 -35.14 20.76 0.08
C PHE A 87 -34.61 19.50 0.76
N TYR A 88 -34.74 19.43 2.09
CA TYR A 88 -34.27 18.32 2.92
C TYR A 88 -35.18 17.08 2.85
N HIS A 89 -36.45 17.24 2.45
CA HIS A 89 -37.34 16.11 2.17
C HIS A 89 -37.04 15.44 0.82
N ARG A 90 -36.58 16.21 -0.17
CA ARG A 90 -36.28 15.70 -1.53
C ARG A 90 -34.94 14.98 -1.62
N LEU A 91 -33.96 15.37 -0.81
CA LEU A 91 -32.61 14.80 -0.82
C LEU A 91 -32.34 14.10 0.51
N GLY A 92 -31.61 12.99 0.47
CA GLY A 92 -31.12 12.32 1.69
C GLY A 92 -29.78 12.90 2.17
N PRO A 93 -29.39 12.67 3.45
CA PRO A 93 -28.12 13.12 4.00
C PRO A 93 -26.90 12.64 3.19
N ASP A 94 -26.98 11.47 2.53
CA ASP A 94 -25.89 10.91 1.72
C ASP A 94 -25.50 11.75 0.50
N HIS A 95 -26.35 12.68 0.07
CA HIS A 95 -26.05 13.64 -1.00
C HIS A 95 -25.16 14.80 -0.54
N PHE A 96 -24.75 14.84 0.73
CA PHE A 96 -24.01 15.95 1.31
C PHE A 96 -22.70 15.50 1.97
N LEU A 97 -21.71 16.39 1.88
CA LEU A 97 -20.41 16.30 2.50
C LEU A 97 -20.41 17.16 3.77
N LEU A 98 -19.64 16.73 4.77
CA LEU A 98 -19.35 17.54 5.95
C LEU A 98 -17.93 18.08 5.80
N LEU A 99 -17.79 19.40 5.63
CA LEU A 99 -16.51 20.06 5.38
C LEU A 99 -16.14 21.00 6.53
N TYR A 100 -14.85 21.18 6.78
CA TYR A 100 -14.37 22.22 7.69
C TYR A 100 -13.09 22.86 7.14
N GLN A 101 -12.76 24.04 7.64
CA GLN A 101 -11.58 24.78 7.21
C GLN A 101 -10.47 24.73 8.24
N LYS A 102 -9.25 24.41 7.78
CA LYS A 102 -8.02 24.40 8.58
C LYS A 102 -6.89 25.03 7.78
N LYS A 103 -6.26 26.07 8.35
CA LYS A 103 -5.16 26.84 7.70
C LYS A 103 -5.48 27.27 6.25
N GLY A 104 -6.72 27.69 5.99
CA GLY A 104 -7.17 28.13 4.67
C GLY A 104 -7.59 27.01 3.69
N GLN A 105 -7.38 25.74 4.03
CA GLN A 105 -7.75 24.59 3.20
C GLN A 105 -9.03 23.91 3.69
N TRP A 106 -9.75 23.28 2.75
CA TRP A 106 -10.99 22.55 3.02
C TRP A 106 -10.71 21.07 3.22
N TYR A 107 -11.24 20.52 4.31
CA TYR A 107 -11.14 19.12 4.69
C TYR A 107 -12.53 18.50 4.81
N GLU A 108 -12.70 17.29 4.31
CA GLU A 108 -13.90 16.48 4.47
C GLU A 108 -13.79 15.58 5.70
N ILE A 109 -14.85 15.57 6.50
CA ILE A 109 -15.11 14.56 7.53
C ILE A 109 -15.65 13.32 6.81
N TYR A 110 -14.72 12.52 6.29
CA TYR A 110 -15.01 11.48 5.31
C TYR A 110 -15.49 10.15 5.93
N ASP A 111 -14.89 9.74 7.05
CA ASP A 111 -15.20 8.45 7.66
C ASP A 111 -16.48 8.50 8.51
N ARG A 112 -17.54 7.87 8.00
CA ARG A 112 -18.86 7.79 8.62
C ARG A 112 -18.83 7.17 10.02
N TYR A 113 -17.90 6.25 10.27
CA TYR A 113 -17.79 5.54 11.55
C TYR A 113 -16.78 6.17 12.52
N GLN A 114 -16.13 7.27 12.12
CA GLN A 114 -15.18 7.93 13.00
C GLN A 114 -15.88 8.52 14.23
N VAL A 115 -15.28 8.33 15.40
CA VAL A 115 -15.78 8.89 16.66
C VAL A 115 -15.56 10.40 16.67
N VAL A 116 -16.60 11.18 16.97
CA VAL A 116 -16.62 12.64 16.84
C VAL A 116 -15.47 13.32 17.60
N GLN A 117 -15.18 12.94 18.85
CA GLN A 117 -14.08 13.52 19.65
C GLN A 117 -12.68 13.28 19.06
N THR A 118 -12.55 12.33 18.14
CA THR A 118 -11.27 12.04 17.46
C THR A 118 -11.05 12.89 16.22
N LEU A 119 -12.07 13.62 15.77
CA LEU A 119 -12.01 14.48 14.60
C LEU A 119 -10.92 15.55 14.77
N ASP A 120 -10.14 15.74 13.71
CA ASP A 120 -9.01 16.66 13.73
C ASP A 120 -9.47 18.12 13.86
N CYS A 121 -10.64 18.45 13.29
CA CYS A 121 -11.25 19.77 13.41
C CYS A 121 -11.44 20.20 14.87
N LEU A 122 -11.91 19.30 15.74
CA LEU A 122 -12.12 19.59 17.16
C LEU A 122 -10.81 19.85 17.90
N ARG A 123 -9.78 19.05 17.61
CA ARG A 123 -8.44 19.24 18.18
C ARG A 123 -7.87 20.59 17.76
N TYR A 124 -7.99 20.91 16.48
CA TYR A 124 -7.54 22.18 15.92
C TYR A 124 -8.27 23.37 16.57
N TRP A 125 -9.60 23.32 16.69
CA TRP A 125 -10.37 24.40 17.32
C TRP A 125 -10.04 24.57 18.80
N LYS A 126 -9.82 23.46 19.53
CA LYS A 126 -9.37 23.50 20.93
C LYS A 126 -8.02 24.20 21.08
N MET A 127 -7.08 23.93 20.18
CA MET A 127 -5.77 24.62 20.16
C MET A 127 -5.87 26.10 19.78
N MET A 128 -6.86 26.45 18.95
CA MET A 128 -7.12 27.84 18.53
C MET A 128 -8.06 28.59 19.47
N HIS A 129 -8.49 27.98 20.58
CA HIS A 129 -9.52 28.51 21.49
C HIS A 129 -10.82 28.94 20.77
N LYS A 130 -11.20 28.23 19.69
CA LYS A 130 -12.43 28.47 18.92
C LYS A 130 -13.55 27.55 19.41
N SER A 131 -14.62 28.11 19.96
CA SER A 131 -15.83 27.37 20.34
C SER A 131 -17.07 28.29 20.23
N PRO A 132 -18.13 27.91 19.49
CA PRO A 132 -18.23 26.69 18.68
C PRO A 132 -17.33 26.73 17.44
N GLY A 133 -16.90 25.56 17.00
CA GLY A 133 -16.33 25.42 15.66
C GLY A 133 -17.41 25.30 14.59
N GLN A 134 -17.03 25.42 13.33
CA GLN A 134 -17.95 25.44 12.19
C GLN A 134 -17.72 24.25 11.25
N ILE A 135 -18.80 23.53 10.92
CA ILE A 135 -18.84 22.49 9.89
C ILE A 135 -19.82 22.93 8.80
N HIS A 136 -19.39 22.88 7.55
CA HIS A 136 -20.21 23.20 6.38
C HIS A 136 -20.81 21.93 5.79
N VAL A 137 -22.13 21.92 5.64
CA VAL A 137 -22.88 20.86 4.96
C VAL A 137 -23.00 21.25 3.49
N VAL A 138 -22.28 20.55 2.61
CA VAL A 138 -22.13 20.93 1.20
C VAL A 138 -22.68 19.84 0.29
N GLN A 139 -23.49 20.20 -0.69
CA GLN A 139 -24.04 19.23 -1.63
C GLN A 139 -22.92 18.59 -2.47
N ARG A 140 -22.95 17.27 -2.58
CA ARG A 140 -22.07 16.51 -3.48
C ARG A 140 -22.54 16.74 -4.91
N HIS A 141 -21.64 17.24 -5.75
CA HIS A 141 -21.90 17.47 -7.17
C HIS A 141 -21.46 16.25 -7.99
N ALA A 142 -22.14 15.99 -9.10
CA ALA A 142 -21.70 15.00 -10.06
C ALA A 142 -20.34 15.43 -10.66
N PRO A 143 -19.44 14.47 -10.97
CA PRO A 143 -18.17 14.79 -11.61
C PRO A 143 -18.40 15.43 -12.98
N SER A 144 -17.58 16.43 -13.32
CA SER A 144 -17.60 17.07 -14.63
C SER A 144 -17.21 16.10 -15.75
N GLU A 145 -17.59 16.39 -17.00
CA GLU A 145 -17.15 15.59 -18.17
C GLU A 145 -15.63 15.52 -18.28
N GLU A 146 -14.94 16.61 -17.98
CA GLU A 146 -13.47 16.65 -17.97
C GLU A 146 -12.87 15.72 -16.89
N THR A 147 -13.50 15.63 -15.72
CA THR A 147 -13.08 14.73 -14.64
C THR A 147 -13.30 13.27 -15.02
N LEU A 148 -14.44 12.97 -15.67
CA LEU A 148 -14.72 11.64 -16.21
C LEU A 148 -13.74 11.26 -17.34
N ALA A 149 -13.42 12.18 -18.25
CA ALA A 149 -12.47 11.95 -19.33
C ALA A 149 -11.06 11.67 -18.78
N PHE A 150 -10.62 12.44 -17.79
CA PHE A 150 -9.35 12.20 -17.12
C PHE A 150 -9.33 10.88 -16.37
N GLN A 151 -10.42 10.52 -15.66
CA GLN A 151 -10.53 9.21 -15.04
C GLN A 151 -10.40 8.08 -16.06
N LYS A 152 -11.04 8.19 -17.24
CA LYS A 152 -10.90 7.19 -18.32
C LYS A 152 -9.45 7.07 -18.80
N GLN A 153 -8.74 8.19 -18.94
CA GLN A 153 -7.31 8.18 -19.28
C GLN A 153 -6.49 7.44 -18.21
N LEU A 154 -6.73 7.72 -16.93
CA LEU A 154 -6.06 7.03 -15.82
C LEU A 154 -6.36 5.53 -15.82
N THR A 155 -7.63 5.13 -15.97
CA THR A 155 -8.04 3.72 -16.05
C THR A 155 -7.32 2.98 -17.19
N SER A 156 -7.19 3.62 -18.36
CA SER A 156 -6.42 3.06 -19.48
C SER A 156 -4.94 2.89 -19.16
N LEU A 157 -4.30 3.90 -18.58
CA LEU A 157 -2.89 3.84 -18.16
C LEU A 157 -2.63 2.79 -17.07
N ILE A 158 -3.54 2.65 -16.11
CA ILE A 158 -3.43 1.71 -15.00
C ILE A 158 -3.71 0.28 -15.50
N GLY A 159 -4.66 0.12 -16.43
CA GLY A 159 -5.17 -1.20 -16.85
C GLY A 159 -6.13 -1.83 -15.85
N TYR A 160 -6.65 -1.05 -14.91
CA TYR A 160 -7.61 -1.45 -13.89
C TYR A 160 -8.50 -0.26 -13.52
N ASP A 161 -9.80 -0.49 -13.38
CA ASP A 161 -10.75 0.53 -12.95
C ASP A 161 -10.87 0.54 -11.43
N VAL A 162 -10.18 1.49 -10.79
CA VAL A 162 -10.24 1.72 -9.33
C VAL A 162 -11.57 2.29 -8.86
N THR A 163 -12.47 2.69 -9.77
CA THR A 163 -13.83 3.15 -9.44
C THR A 163 -14.84 2.01 -9.42
N ASP A 164 -14.46 0.82 -9.88
CA ASP A 164 -15.31 -0.36 -9.86
C ASP A 164 -15.40 -0.94 -8.44
N ILE A 165 -16.56 -0.75 -7.81
CA ILE A 165 -16.89 -1.27 -6.48
C ILE A 165 -17.53 -2.66 -6.52
N SER A 166 -17.73 -3.26 -7.71
CA SER A 166 -18.42 -4.55 -7.85
C SER A 166 -17.68 -5.71 -7.17
N ASN A 167 -16.35 -5.60 -7.05
CA ASN A 167 -15.45 -6.65 -6.58
C ASN A 167 -14.86 -6.39 -5.19
N VAL A 168 -15.51 -5.57 -4.35
CA VAL A 168 -15.01 -5.24 -3.01
C VAL A 168 -16.04 -5.59 -1.95
N HIS A 169 -15.59 -6.26 -0.88
CA HIS A 169 -16.44 -6.59 0.28
C HIS A 169 -16.55 -5.43 1.29
N ASP A 170 -15.74 -4.40 1.13
CA ASP A 170 -15.73 -3.18 1.93
C ASP A 170 -15.42 -1.96 1.06
N ASP A 171 -15.31 -0.79 1.68
CA ASP A 171 -14.96 0.46 1.00
C ASP A 171 -13.48 0.84 1.14
N GLU A 172 -12.58 -0.11 1.45
CA GLU A 172 -11.15 0.16 1.68
C GLU A 172 -10.48 0.82 0.45
N LEU A 173 -10.86 0.38 -0.75
CA LEU A 173 -10.32 0.90 -2.00
C LEU A 173 -10.63 2.40 -2.14
N GLU A 174 -11.90 2.78 -2.02
CA GLU A 174 -12.32 4.18 -2.10
C GLU A 174 -11.77 4.99 -0.92
N PHE A 175 -11.76 4.42 0.29
CA PHE A 175 -11.17 5.04 1.47
C PHE A 175 -9.70 5.39 1.26
N THR A 176 -8.93 4.50 0.63
CA THR A 176 -7.53 4.72 0.30
C THR A 176 -7.36 5.80 -0.77
N ARG A 177 -8.19 5.79 -1.83
CA ARG A 177 -8.18 6.85 -2.86
C ARG A 177 -8.29 8.23 -2.23
N ARG A 178 -9.20 8.38 -1.26
CA ARG A 178 -9.44 9.63 -0.52
C ARG A 178 -8.28 9.99 0.41
N ARG A 179 -7.73 9.01 1.15
CA ARG A 179 -6.61 9.26 2.09
C ARG A 179 -5.27 9.56 1.43
N LEU A 180 -5.04 9.12 0.19
CA LEU A 180 -3.83 9.43 -0.55
C LEU A 180 -3.82 10.85 -1.17
N VAL A 181 -4.96 11.55 -1.19
CA VAL A 181 -5.06 12.92 -1.72
C VAL A 181 -4.16 13.88 -0.95
N THR A 182 -4.30 13.92 0.38
CA THR A 182 -3.58 14.85 1.26
C THR A 182 -2.05 14.69 1.16
N PRO A 183 -1.45 13.50 1.33
CA PRO A 183 0.00 13.35 1.16
C PRO A 183 0.45 13.67 -0.27
N ARG A 184 -0.31 13.29 -1.30
CA ARG A 184 0.02 13.62 -2.70
C ARG A 184 0.07 15.14 -2.91
N MET A 185 -0.96 15.87 -2.48
CA MET A 185 -1.04 17.32 -2.66
C MET A 185 0.04 18.05 -1.87
N ALA A 186 0.36 17.60 -0.66
CA ALA A 186 1.46 18.15 0.13
C ALA A 186 2.81 18.00 -0.60
N GLU A 187 3.08 16.85 -1.20
CA GLU A 187 4.31 16.64 -1.97
C GLU A 187 4.36 17.47 -3.24
N VAL A 188 3.25 17.55 -3.99
CA VAL A 188 3.18 18.37 -5.21
C VAL A 188 3.35 19.86 -4.89
N ALA A 189 2.75 20.34 -3.81
CA ALA A 189 2.86 21.74 -3.40
C ALA A 189 4.27 22.13 -2.92
N GLY A 190 5.00 21.19 -2.29
CA GLY A 190 6.38 21.41 -1.83
C GLY A 190 7.45 21.11 -2.90
N ARG A 191 7.06 20.66 -4.10
CA ARG A 191 7.99 20.23 -5.16
C ARG A 191 8.44 21.41 -6.01
N ASP A 192 9.76 21.58 -6.13
CA ASP A 192 10.34 22.44 -7.16
C ASP A 192 10.18 21.77 -8.54
N ALA A 193 9.38 22.38 -9.40
CA ALA A 193 9.08 21.84 -10.73
C ALA A 193 10.31 21.81 -11.65
N LYS A 194 11.22 22.78 -11.54
CA LYS A 194 12.46 22.85 -12.34
C LYS A 194 13.40 21.71 -11.93
N LEU A 195 13.63 21.51 -10.63
CA LEU A 195 14.46 20.41 -10.13
C LEU A 195 13.84 19.03 -10.41
N TYR A 196 12.52 18.91 -10.31
CA TYR A 196 11.81 17.67 -10.67
C TYR A 196 12.00 17.31 -12.14
N ALA A 197 11.93 18.30 -13.03
CA ALA A 197 12.14 18.11 -14.47
C ALA A 197 13.55 17.65 -14.83
N MET A 198 14.54 18.10 -14.05
CA MET A 198 15.97 17.88 -14.32
C MET A 198 16.64 16.95 -13.29
N HIS A 199 15.86 16.12 -12.60
CA HIS A 199 16.40 15.33 -11.48
C HIS A 199 17.63 14.50 -11.93
N PRO A 200 18.81 14.68 -11.31
CA PRO A 200 20.04 14.11 -11.82
C PRO A 200 20.19 12.60 -11.51
N TRP A 201 20.99 11.87 -12.31
CA TRP A 201 21.43 10.50 -12.00
C TRP A 201 22.72 10.51 -11.19
N VAL A 202 22.60 10.39 -9.87
CA VAL A 202 23.74 10.49 -8.96
C VAL A 202 23.87 9.28 -8.05
N THR A 203 25.08 9.07 -7.53
CA THR A 203 25.38 8.08 -6.52
C THR A 203 26.20 8.69 -5.39
N SER A 204 25.89 8.30 -4.16
CA SER A 204 26.67 8.66 -2.96
C SER A 204 27.79 7.67 -2.66
N LYS A 205 27.89 6.56 -3.42
CA LYS A 205 28.96 5.57 -3.22
C LYS A 205 30.30 6.20 -3.59
N PRO A 206 31.38 5.98 -2.82
CA PRO A 206 32.71 6.48 -3.18
C PRO A 206 33.13 5.94 -4.55
N LEU A 207 33.97 6.68 -5.26
CA LEU A 207 34.52 6.24 -6.53
C LEU A 207 35.48 5.06 -6.26
N PRO A 208 35.30 3.89 -6.91
CA PRO A 208 36.20 2.76 -6.72
C PRO A 208 37.65 3.09 -7.06
N ASP A 209 38.60 2.48 -6.35
CA ASP A 209 40.03 2.75 -6.51
C ASP A 209 40.52 2.62 -7.96
N TYR A 210 40.05 1.60 -8.68
CA TYR A 210 40.43 1.37 -10.08
C TYR A 210 39.94 2.49 -11.03
N LEU A 211 38.82 3.17 -10.71
CA LEU A 211 38.35 4.34 -11.45
C LEU A 211 39.06 5.61 -11.00
N SER A 212 39.33 5.75 -9.69
CA SER A 212 40.07 6.90 -9.17
C SER A 212 41.46 7.03 -9.82
N LYS A 213 42.13 5.89 -10.06
CA LYS A 213 43.43 5.82 -10.75
C LYS A 213 43.37 6.26 -12.22
N LYS A 214 42.19 6.21 -12.86
CA LYS A 214 42.02 6.71 -14.24
C LYS A 214 41.92 8.24 -14.30
N ILE A 215 41.66 8.92 -13.17
CA ILE A 215 41.57 10.38 -13.11
C ILE A 215 42.95 10.94 -12.76
N ALA A 216 43.68 11.42 -13.77
CA ALA A 216 44.99 12.01 -13.57
C ALA A 216 44.87 13.41 -12.91
N ASN A 217 45.59 13.63 -11.81
CA ASN A 217 45.63 14.91 -11.08
C ASN A 217 44.25 15.47 -10.72
N ASN A 218 43.29 14.59 -10.40
CA ASN A 218 41.90 14.96 -10.11
C ASN A 218 41.20 15.74 -11.24
N CYS A 219 41.65 15.59 -12.48
CA CYS A 219 41.15 16.32 -13.63
C CYS A 219 40.40 15.40 -14.59
N ILE A 220 39.26 15.89 -15.09
CA ILE A 220 38.43 15.23 -16.09
C ILE A 220 38.33 16.18 -17.29
N PHE A 221 38.45 15.63 -18.50
CA PHE A 221 38.15 16.36 -19.72
C PHE A 221 36.68 16.13 -20.09
N ILE A 222 35.97 17.22 -20.34
CA ILE A 222 34.60 17.20 -20.82
C ILE A 222 34.51 18.04 -22.09
N VAL A 223 33.66 17.62 -23.02
CA VAL A 223 33.38 18.32 -24.27
C VAL A 223 31.99 18.92 -24.17
N ILE A 224 31.88 20.25 -24.21
CA ILE A 224 30.59 20.95 -24.17
C ILE A 224 30.21 21.38 -25.58
N HIS A 225 29.05 20.94 -26.04
CA HIS A 225 28.47 21.22 -27.34
C HIS A 225 27.37 22.28 -27.24
N ARG A 226 27.30 23.17 -28.22
CA ARG A 226 26.20 24.12 -28.42
C ARG A 226 26.00 24.35 -29.91
N SER A 227 24.78 24.09 -30.39
CA SER A 227 24.45 24.12 -31.82
C SER A 227 25.41 23.21 -32.61
N THR A 228 26.23 23.77 -33.50
CA THR A 228 27.22 23.03 -34.30
C THR A 228 28.65 23.14 -33.76
N THR A 229 28.85 23.84 -32.64
CA THR A 229 30.16 24.13 -32.06
C THR A 229 30.40 23.33 -30.79
N SER A 230 31.66 22.97 -30.54
CA SER A 230 32.06 22.25 -29.34
C SER A 230 33.36 22.81 -28.77
N GLN A 231 33.55 22.65 -27.45
CA GLN A 231 34.76 23.06 -26.76
C GLN A 231 35.10 22.06 -25.67
N THR A 232 36.31 21.52 -25.73
CA THR A 232 36.88 20.69 -24.67
C THR A 232 37.38 21.60 -23.55
N ILE A 233 36.98 21.28 -22.31
CA ILE A 233 37.47 21.93 -21.11
C ILE A 233 37.98 20.90 -20.11
N LYS A 234 39.02 21.28 -19.38
CA LYS A 234 39.57 20.54 -18.24
C LYS A 234 38.91 21.07 -16.97
N VAL A 235 38.32 20.17 -16.19
CA VAL A 235 37.60 20.45 -14.93
C VAL A 235 38.10 19.54 -13.82
N SER A 236 37.92 19.92 -12.56
CA SER A 236 38.16 19.01 -11.44
C SER A 236 37.04 17.96 -11.37
N ALA A 237 37.39 16.74 -10.93
CA ALA A 237 36.39 15.71 -10.64
C ALA A 237 35.45 16.09 -9.48
N ASP A 238 35.86 17.06 -8.65
CA ASP A 238 35.11 17.61 -7.52
C ASP A 238 34.27 18.85 -7.88
N ASP A 239 34.42 19.41 -9.09
CA ASP A 239 33.65 20.58 -9.51
C ASP A 239 32.15 20.24 -9.57
N THR A 240 31.32 21.18 -9.13
CA THR A 240 29.86 21.13 -9.30
C THR A 240 29.46 21.63 -10.69
N PRO A 241 28.31 21.22 -11.24
CA PRO A 241 27.80 21.74 -12.51
C PRO A 241 27.77 23.28 -12.60
N GLY A 242 27.41 23.96 -11.51
CA GLY A 242 27.43 25.42 -11.44
C GLY A 242 28.83 26.02 -11.60
N ALA A 243 29.82 25.45 -10.90
CA ALA A 243 31.22 25.87 -11.04
C ALA A 243 31.78 25.61 -12.45
N ILE A 244 31.39 24.47 -13.05
CA ILE A 244 31.76 24.13 -14.43
C ILE A 244 31.18 25.16 -15.41
N LEU A 245 29.90 25.50 -15.29
CA LEU A 245 29.24 26.50 -16.13
C LEU A 245 29.89 27.88 -15.97
N GLN A 246 30.15 28.33 -14.74
CA GLN A 246 30.81 29.62 -14.49
C GLN A 246 32.22 29.68 -15.12
N SER A 247 33.02 28.62 -14.94
CA SER A 247 34.35 28.49 -15.54
C SER A 247 34.30 28.48 -17.07
N PHE A 248 33.31 27.78 -17.64
CA PHE A 248 33.07 27.73 -19.08
C PHE A 248 32.72 29.10 -19.65
N PHE A 249 31.77 29.82 -19.05
CA PHE A 249 31.37 31.16 -19.50
C PHE A 249 32.49 32.19 -19.36
N THR A 250 33.32 32.08 -18.31
CA THR A 250 34.51 32.93 -18.15
C THR A 250 35.52 32.69 -19.27
N LYS A 251 35.81 31.43 -19.62
CA LYS A 251 36.71 31.08 -20.73
C LYS A 251 36.14 31.48 -22.10
N MET A 252 34.81 31.41 -22.25
CA MET A 252 34.12 31.67 -23.52
C MET A 252 33.62 33.11 -23.66
N ALA A 253 33.94 34.01 -22.74
CA ALA A 253 33.44 35.40 -22.75
C ALA A 253 33.68 36.13 -24.10
N LYS A 254 34.85 35.93 -24.73
CA LYS A 254 35.19 36.52 -26.03
C LYS A 254 34.68 35.73 -27.25
N LYS A 255 34.05 34.56 -27.02
CA LYS A 255 33.60 33.60 -28.04
C LYS A 255 32.10 33.28 -27.93
N LYS A 256 31.33 34.04 -27.14
CA LYS A 256 29.89 33.82 -26.95
C LYS A 256 29.12 33.83 -28.29
N SER A 257 29.44 34.78 -29.17
CA SER A 257 28.84 34.90 -30.51
C SER A 257 29.07 33.68 -31.39
N LEU A 258 30.26 33.05 -31.32
CA LEU A 258 30.59 31.84 -32.09
C LEU A 258 29.74 30.62 -31.67
N MET A 259 29.30 30.57 -30.41
CA MET A 259 28.48 29.49 -29.89
C MET A 259 26.97 29.79 -29.91
N ASN A 260 26.54 30.83 -30.64
CA ASN A 260 25.14 31.28 -30.67
C ASN A 260 24.56 31.53 -29.26
N ILE A 261 25.36 32.13 -28.36
CA ILE A 261 24.92 32.55 -27.03
C ILE A 261 24.68 34.07 -27.07
N PRO A 262 23.43 34.54 -26.92
CA PRO A 262 23.14 35.98 -26.81
C PRO A 262 23.88 36.64 -25.65
N GLU A 263 24.32 37.89 -25.83
CA GLU A 263 25.05 38.64 -24.79
C GLU A 263 24.22 38.87 -23.52
N SER A 264 22.89 38.92 -23.65
CA SER A 264 21.96 39.08 -22.53
C SER A 264 21.86 37.85 -21.61
N LEU A 265 22.36 36.69 -22.04
CA LEU A 265 22.29 35.44 -21.28
C LEU A 265 23.58 35.15 -20.51
N SER A 266 23.39 34.59 -19.32
CA SER A 266 24.42 34.23 -18.35
C SER A 266 24.48 32.72 -18.16
N GLU A 267 25.44 32.25 -17.38
CA GLU A 267 25.56 30.85 -16.97
C GLU A 267 24.32 30.31 -16.22
N GLN A 268 23.51 31.18 -15.61
CA GLN A 268 22.32 30.80 -14.85
C GLN A 268 21.13 30.40 -15.75
N ASP A 269 21.18 30.81 -17.02
CA ASP A 269 20.14 30.55 -18.01
C ASP A 269 20.29 29.18 -18.68
N PHE A 270 21.39 28.48 -18.40
CA PHE A 270 21.73 27.22 -19.03
C PHE A 270 21.91 26.09 -18.03
N VAL A 271 21.81 24.87 -18.54
CA VAL A 271 22.09 23.63 -17.83
C VAL A 271 22.96 22.73 -18.70
N LEU A 272 23.69 21.83 -18.04
CA LEU A 272 24.44 20.78 -18.72
C LEU A 272 23.56 19.55 -18.85
N ARG A 273 23.40 19.04 -20.07
CA ARG A 273 22.68 17.81 -20.37
C ARG A 273 23.59 16.82 -21.09
N VAL A 274 23.41 15.53 -20.89
CA VAL A 274 24.19 14.50 -21.59
C VAL A 274 23.80 14.45 -23.07
N CYS A 275 24.78 14.39 -23.98
CA CYS A 275 24.51 14.23 -25.40
C CYS A 275 23.71 12.96 -25.70
N GLY A 276 22.65 13.07 -26.50
CA GLY A 276 21.81 11.95 -26.90
C GLY A 276 20.90 11.39 -25.81
N ARG A 277 20.86 12.01 -24.61
CA ARG A 277 20.10 11.52 -23.45
C ARG A 277 19.36 12.66 -22.75
N ASP A 278 18.18 12.37 -22.23
CA ASP A 278 17.45 13.29 -21.35
C ASP A 278 17.93 13.15 -19.90
N GLU A 279 19.21 13.45 -19.68
CA GLU A 279 19.87 13.39 -18.38
C GLU A 279 20.63 14.69 -18.09
N TYR A 280 20.31 15.32 -16.96
CA TYR A 280 20.83 16.63 -16.60
C TYR A 280 21.88 16.53 -15.49
N LEU A 281 22.89 17.39 -15.58
CA LEU A 281 23.90 17.62 -14.56
C LEU A 281 23.57 18.92 -13.85
N VAL A 282 22.94 18.83 -12.68
CA VAL A 282 22.46 19.98 -11.90
C VAL A 282 22.66 19.77 -10.40
N GLY A 283 22.62 20.87 -9.65
CA GLY A 283 22.77 20.90 -8.19
C GLY A 283 24.22 20.86 -7.70
N GLU A 284 24.39 20.63 -6.41
CA GLU A 284 25.70 20.69 -5.73
C GLU A 284 26.46 19.35 -5.71
N THR A 285 26.10 18.44 -6.60
CA THR A 285 26.77 17.13 -6.66
C THR A 285 28.07 17.25 -7.47
N PRO A 286 29.21 16.75 -6.96
CA PRO A 286 30.46 16.69 -7.72
C PRO A 286 30.33 15.89 -9.02
N LEU A 287 31.04 16.31 -10.07
CA LEU A 287 31.01 15.68 -11.39
C LEU A 287 31.25 14.16 -11.35
N LYS A 288 32.21 13.70 -10.52
CA LYS A 288 32.52 12.26 -10.37
C LYS A 288 31.38 11.41 -9.81
N ASN A 289 30.33 12.02 -9.25
CA ASN A 289 29.22 11.31 -8.63
C ASN A 289 28.01 11.14 -9.57
N PHE A 290 28.07 11.67 -10.80
CA PHE A 290 27.07 11.41 -11.82
C PHE A 290 27.30 10.03 -12.44
N GLN A 291 26.22 9.25 -12.57
CA GLN A 291 26.31 7.86 -13.04
C GLN A 291 26.84 7.78 -14.48
N TRP A 292 26.40 8.69 -15.36
CA TRP A 292 26.90 8.78 -16.72
C TRP A 292 28.42 9.04 -16.77
N VAL A 293 28.91 10.00 -15.96
CA VAL A 293 30.35 10.30 -15.86
C VAL A 293 31.13 9.07 -15.42
N ARG A 294 30.65 8.34 -14.40
CA ARG A 294 31.29 7.10 -13.94
C ARG A 294 31.31 6.02 -15.01
N GLN A 295 30.24 5.93 -15.82
CA GLN A 295 30.15 4.99 -16.92
C GLN A 295 31.19 5.31 -18.01
N CYS A 296 31.31 6.57 -18.42
CA CYS A 296 32.35 7.01 -19.35
C CYS A 296 33.75 6.72 -18.82
N LEU A 297 34.04 7.03 -17.54
CA LEU A 297 35.34 6.72 -16.91
C LEU A 297 35.63 5.20 -16.88
N LYS A 298 34.60 4.38 -16.63
CA LYS A 298 34.71 2.92 -16.63
C LYS A 298 35.12 2.41 -18.01
N ASN A 299 34.44 2.87 -19.05
CA ASN A 299 34.65 2.45 -20.43
C ASN A 299 35.88 3.10 -21.10
N GLY A 300 36.32 4.26 -20.60
CA GLY A 300 37.32 5.09 -21.28
C GLY A 300 36.72 5.99 -22.38
N ASP A 301 35.42 6.27 -22.31
CA ASP A 301 34.71 7.10 -23.29
C ASP A 301 34.92 8.59 -22.99
N GLU A 302 34.90 9.44 -24.03
CA GLU A 302 34.85 10.89 -23.86
C GLU A 302 33.50 11.34 -23.28
N ILE A 303 33.54 12.35 -22.40
CA ILE A 303 32.34 12.88 -21.76
C ILE A 303 31.81 14.04 -22.57
N HIS A 304 30.76 13.78 -23.37
CA HIS A 304 30.08 14.79 -24.16
C HIS A 304 28.81 15.30 -23.47
N LEU A 305 28.73 16.62 -23.32
CA LEU A 305 27.61 17.34 -22.74
C LEU A 305 27.10 18.40 -23.72
N VAL A 306 25.83 18.76 -23.64
CA VAL A 306 25.21 19.88 -24.35
C VAL A 306 24.89 20.99 -23.37
N LEU A 307 25.19 22.21 -23.78
CA LEU A 307 24.72 23.43 -23.13
C LEU A 307 23.29 23.73 -23.61
N ASP A 308 22.32 23.47 -22.74
CA ASP A 308 20.90 23.53 -23.07
C ASP A 308 20.15 24.53 -22.18
N THR A 309 18.96 24.95 -22.61
CA THR A 309 18.05 25.70 -21.75
C THR A 309 17.30 24.74 -20.83
N PRO A 310 17.03 25.10 -19.57
CA PRO A 310 16.27 24.25 -18.67
C PRO A 310 14.85 23.98 -19.21
N PRO A 311 14.27 22.78 -18.98
CA PRO A 311 12.92 22.46 -19.40
C PRO A 311 11.88 23.44 -18.83
N ASN A 312 10.83 23.72 -19.60
CA ASN A 312 9.73 24.57 -19.15
C ASN A 312 8.98 23.91 -17.98
N PRO A 313 8.96 24.49 -16.77
CA PRO A 313 8.27 23.91 -15.61
C PRO A 313 6.76 23.75 -15.81
N ALA A 314 6.14 24.52 -16.70
CA ALA A 314 4.72 24.42 -17.01
C ALA A 314 4.32 23.07 -17.62
N LEU A 315 5.27 22.34 -18.22
CA LEU A 315 5.04 20.98 -18.74
C LEU A 315 4.79 19.97 -17.61
N ASP A 316 5.24 20.27 -16.39
CA ASP A 316 5.05 19.45 -15.19
C ASP A 316 3.89 19.95 -14.31
N ALA A 317 3.03 20.81 -14.86
CA ALA A 317 1.81 21.22 -14.19
C ALA A 317 0.95 20.00 -13.82
N VAL A 318 0.34 20.08 -12.64
CA VAL A 318 -0.55 19.04 -12.11
C VAL A 318 -1.97 19.58 -12.15
N ARG A 319 -2.91 18.79 -12.66
CA ARG A 319 -4.34 19.14 -12.67
C ARG A 319 -4.81 19.40 -11.23
N LYS A 320 -5.62 20.47 -11.06
CA LYS A 320 -6.22 20.79 -9.76
C LYS A 320 -7.13 19.65 -9.31
N GLU A 321 -6.95 19.21 -8.08
CA GLU A 321 -7.80 18.19 -7.47
C GLU A 321 -9.15 18.82 -7.06
N GLU A 322 -10.24 18.17 -7.45
CA GLU A 322 -11.61 18.61 -7.14
C GLU A 322 -12.10 18.06 -5.79
N TRP A 323 -11.39 17.05 -5.29
CA TRP A 323 -11.66 16.42 -4.02
C TRP A 323 -11.19 17.26 -2.83
N PRO A 324 -12.06 17.48 -1.82
CA PRO A 324 -11.60 18.00 -0.53
C PRO A 324 -10.54 17.09 0.09
N LEU A 325 -9.66 17.68 0.90
CA LEU A 325 -8.63 16.92 1.63
C LEU A 325 -9.28 16.02 2.69
N VAL A 326 -8.61 14.94 3.05
CA VAL A 326 -9.01 14.07 4.17
C VAL A 326 -7.92 14.07 5.23
N ASP A 327 -8.31 14.08 6.50
CA ASP A 327 -7.38 14.14 7.61
C ASP A 327 -6.54 12.88 7.78
N ASP A 328 -5.33 13.04 8.31
CA ASP A 328 -4.49 11.90 8.68
C ASP A 328 -5.08 11.11 9.87
N CYS A 329 -5.93 11.75 10.69
CA CYS A 329 -6.64 11.14 11.80
C CYS A 329 -7.91 10.36 11.38
N THR A 330 -8.26 10.31 10.10
CA THR A 330 -9.40 9.53 9.60
C THR A 330 -9.16 8.02 9.79
N GLY A 331 -10.19 7.27 10.20
CA GLY A 331 -10.09 5.85 10.55
C GLY A 331 -9.48 5.58 11.93
N VAL A 332 -9.41 6.57 12.82
CA VAL A 332 -8.88 6.40 14.18
C VAL A 332 -10.01 6.13 15.17
N THR A 333 -9.85 5.07 15.95
CA THR A 333 -10.82 4.63 16.96
C THR A 333 -10.63 5.29 18.33
N GLY A 334 -9.40 5.61 18.73
CA GLY A 334 -9.08 6.24 20.03
C GLY A 334 -8.17 5.38 20.92
N TYR A 335 -7.94 5.80 22.16
CA TYR A 335 -7.18 5.03 23.17
C TYR A 335 -8.09 4.12 24.00
N HIS A 336 -7.52 3.14 24.71
CA HIS A 336 -8.29 2.17 25.49
C HIS A 336 -9.12 2.84 26.59
N GLU A 337 -8.56 3.83 27.28
CA GLU A 337 -9.23 4.57 28.36
C GLU A 337 -10.49 5.31 27.84
N GLN A 338 -10.45 5.73 26.56
CA GLN A 338 -11.57 6.41 25.90
C GLN A 338 -12.67 5.43 25.49
N LEU A 339 -12.30 4.20 25.12
CA LEU A 339 -13.18 3.18 24.55
C LEU A 339 -13.66 2.13 25.56
N THR A 340 -13.04 2.08 26.75
CA THR A 340 -13.37 1.04 27.72
C THR A 340 -14.80 1.20 28.22
N ILE A 341 -15.48 0.06 28.38
CA ILE A 341 -16.83 -0.02 28.97
C ILE A 341 -16.79 -0.03 30.50
N HIS A 342 -15.63 -0.35 31.08
CA HIS A 342 -15.48 -0.49 32.53
C HIS A 342 -15.65 0.87 33.22
N GLY A 343 -16.60 0.94 34.15
CA GLY A 343 -16.87 2.16 34.93
C GLY A 343 -17.61 3.26 34.16
N LYS A 344 -18.17 2.95 32.98
CA LYS A 344 -19.01 3.87 32.21
C LYS A 344 -20.46 3.40 32.16
N ASP A 345 -21.38 4.35 31.95
CA ASP A 345 -22.79 4.07 31.73
C ASP A 345 -22.97 3.39 30.35
N HIS A 346 -23.69 2.27 30.30
CA HIS A 346 -23.88 1.48 29.09
C HIS A 346 -24.63 2.27 28.00
N GLU A 347 -25.52 3.19 28.39
CA GLU A 347 -26.23 4.06 27.43
C GLU A 347 -25.30 5.08 26.75
N SER A 348 -24.10 5.30 27.32
CA SER A 348 -23.07 6.20 26.78
C SER A 348 -21.97 5.48 25.99
N VAL A 349 -22.13 4.19 25.68
CA VAL A 349 -21.16 3.41 24.91
C VAL A 349 -21.62 3.30 23.46
N PHE A 350 -20.88 3.90 22.52
CA PHE A 350 -21.13 3.76 21.08
C PHE A 350 -20.04 2.96 20.36
N THR A 351 -18.92 2.69 21.00
CA THR A 351 -17.82 1.87 20.47
C THR A 351 -17.10 1.23 21.65
N VAL A 352 -16.79 -0.06 21.53
CA VAL A 352 -16.21 -0.87 22.60
C VAL A 352 -14.75 -1.15 22.32
N SER A 353 -13.90 -1.06 23.33
CA SER A 353 -12.52 -1.48 23.23
C SER A 353 -12.40 -2.99 22.98
N LEU A 354 -11.66 -3.38 21.94
CA LEU A 354 -11.31 -4.78 21.68
C LEU A 354 -10.63 -5.44 22.88
N TRP A 355 -9.89 -4.68 23.70
CA TRP A 355 -9.20 -5.21 24.89
C TRP A 355 -10.11 -5.56 26.05
N ASP A 356 -11.36 -5.05 26.07
CA ASP A 356 -12.37 -5.45 27.06
C ASP A 356 -13.06 -6.79 26.70
N CYS A 357 -12.86 -7.28 25.47
CA CYS A 357 -13.54 -8.46 24.96
C CYS A 357 -12.82 -9.77 25.40
N ASP A 358 -13.17 -10.29 26.58
CA ASP A 358 -12.54 -11.48 27.15
C ASP A 358 -13.07 -12.83 26.60
N ARG A 359 -14.04 -12.77 25.69
CA ARG A 359 -14.65 -13.93 25.03
C ARG A 359 -13.71 -14.53 23.98
N LYS A 360 -13.80 -15.85 23.77
CA LYS A 360 -13.10 -16.55 22.69
C LYS A 360 -13.67 -16.20 21.33
N PHE A 361 -12.79 -16.03 20.34
CA PHE A 361 -13.19 -15.81 18.96
C PHE A 361 -13.80 -17.10 18.38
N ARG A 362 -14.86 -16.97 17.59
CA ARG A 362 -15.48 -18.08 16.88
C ARG A 362 -16.00 -17.63 15.51
N VAL A 363 -16.05 -18.56 14.57
CA VAL A 363 -16.65 -18.37 13.23
C VAL A 363 -17.62 -19.50 12.95
N LYS A 364 -18.78 -19.20 12.37
CA LYS A 364 -19.69 -20.23 11.86
C LYS A 364 -19.37 -20.51 10.41
N ILE A 365 -19.01 -21.76 10.10
CA ILE A 365 -18.88 -22.24 8.73
C ILE A 365 -20.27 -22.70 8.28
N ARG A 366 -20.90 -21.96 7.37
CA ARG A 366 -22.23 -22.32 6.83
C ARG A 366 -22.08 -23.41 5.79
N GLY A 367 -21.34 -23.13 4.73
CA GLY A 367 -21.14 -24.05 3.63
C GLY A 367 -20.24 -23.51 2.53
N ILE A 368 -20.02 -24.33 1.52
CA ILE A 368 -19.33 -23.96 0.28
C ILE A 368 -20.23 -24.26 -0.92
N ASP A 369 -20.11 -23.41 -1.94
CA ASP A 369 -20.77 -23.54 -3.23
C ASP A 369 -19.72 -23.67 -4.33
N ILE A 370 -19.88 -24.68 -5.20
CA ILE A 370 -18.85 -25.12 -6.14
C ILE A 370 -19.42 -25.12 -7.56
N PRO A 371 -19.09 -24.10 -8.38
CA PRO A 371 -19.60 -24.01 -9.74
C PRO A 371 -19.15 -25.16 -10.65
N VAL A 372 -17.96 -25.71 -10.42
CA VAL A 372 -17.37 -26.78 -11.24
C VAL A 372 -16.80 -27.88 -10.35
N LEU A 373 -17.51 -29.01 -10.28
CA LEU A 373 -17.06 -30.17 -9.52
C LEU A 373 -15.83 -30.84 -10.14
N PRO A 374 -14.86 -31.31 -9.33
CA PRO A 374 -13.79 -32.17 -9.81
C PRO A 374 -14.33 -33.49 -10.35
N ARG A 375 -13.67 -34.04 -11.37
CA ARG A 375 -14.09 -35.28 -12.06
C ARG A 375 -14.10 -36.55 -11.18
N ASN A 376 -13.61 -36.48 -9.94
CA ASN A 376 -13.53 -37.62 -9.04
C ASN A 376 -14.57 -37.47 -7.92
N THR A 377 -15.58 -38.34 -7.93
CA THR A 377 -16.76 -38.27 -7.06
C THR A 377 -16.56 -38.93 -5.68
N ASP A 378 -15.49 -39.71 -5.49
CA ASP A 378 -15.26 -40.46 -4.24
C ASP A 378 -14.37 -39.70 -3.23
N LEU A 379 -14.50 -38.37 -3.22
CA LEU A 379 -13.73 -37.48 -2.35
C LEU A 379 -14.59 -36.97 -1.19
N THR A 380 -13.97 -36.91 -0.02
CA THR A 380 -14.51 -36.17 1.12
C THR A 380 -13.75 -34.86 1.26
N VAL A 381 -14.43 -33.83 1.76
CA VAL A 381 -13.92 -32.48 1.93
C VAL A 381 -14.16 -32.00 3.36
N PHE A 382 -13.23 -31.21 3.89
CA PHE A 382 -13.43 -30.47 5.14
C PHE A 382 -12.80 -29.08 5.04
N VAL A 383 -13.27 -28.18 5.90
CA VAL A 383 -12.73 -26.83 6.04
C VAL A 383 -11.79 -26.81 7.23
N GLU A 384 -10.55 -26.38 6.99
CA GLU A 384 -9.62 -26.00 8.03
C GLU A 384 -9.59 -24.47 8.16
N ALA A 385 -9.82 -23.98 9.37
CA ALA A 385 -9.82 -22.57 9.70
C ALA A 385 -8.66 -22.27 10.66
N ASN A 386 -7.82 -21.32 10.27
CA ASN A 386 -6.60 -20.91 10.97
C ASN A 386 -6.66 -19.42 11.28
N ILE A 387 -6.33 -19.01 12.51
CA ILE A 387 -6.04 -17.62 12.85
C ILE A 387 -4.53 -17.49 12.82
N GLN A 388 -4.01 -16.62 11.95
CA GLN A 388 -2.58 -16.43 11.75
C GLN A 388 -2.18 -14.96 11.80
N HIS A 389 -0.92 -14.68 12.14
CA HIS A 389 -0.29 -13.37 12.06
C HIS A 389 1.07 -13.51 11.37
N GLY A 390 1.18 -12.99 10.14
CA GLY A 390 2.30 -13.33 9.26
C GLY A 390 2.37 -14.84 9.04
N GLN A 391 3.53 -15.46 9.29
CA GLN A 391 3.71 -16.91 9.17
C GLN A 391 3.34 -17.68 10.44
N GLN A 392 3.02 -17.00 11.55
CA GLN A 392 2.70 -17.66 12.82
C GLN A 392 1.22 -18.03 12.89
N VAL A 393 0.92 -19.32 13.00
CA VAL A 393 -0.43 -19.80 13.33
C VAL A 393 -0.67 -19.62 14.83
N LEU A 394 -1.69 -18.84 15.18
CA LEU A 394 -2.09 -18.56 16.55
C LEU A 394 -3.08 -19.60 17.08
N CYS A 395 -4.02 -20.04 16.25
CA CYS A 395 -4.97 -21.11 16.58
C CYS A 395 -5.53 -21.77 15.32
N GLN A 396 -5.90 -23.05 15.42
CA GLN A 396 -6.44 -23.87 14.32
C GLN A 396 -7.66 -24.67 14.76
N ARG A 397 -8.63 -24.81 13.85
CA ARG A 397 -9.84 -25.63 13.99
C ARG A 397 -10.23 -26.23 12.63
N ARG A 398 -10.95 -27.35 12.63
CA ARG A 398 -11.46 -27.96 11.40
C ARG A 398 -12.90 -28.42 11.57
N THR A 399 -13.63 -28.48 10.45
CA THR A 399 -14.96 -29.10 10.40
C THR A 399 -14.86 -30.62 10.26
N SER A 400 -15.98 -31.32 10.46
CA SER A 400 -16.09 -32.75 10.14
C SER A 400 -16.03 -32.98 8.62
N PRO A 401 -15.34 -34.02 8.12
CA PRO A 401 -15.38 -34.36 6.70
C PRO A 401 -16.81 -34.63 6.20
N LYS A 402 -17.12 -34.17 4.98
CA LYS A 402 -18.38 -34.41 4.28
C LYS A 402 -18.13 -34.83 2.82
N PRO A 403 -19.06 -35.50 2.15
CA PRO A 403 -18.94 -35.79 0.71
C PRO A 403 -18.72 -34.51 -0.11
N PHE A 404 -17.91 -34.59 -1.15
CA PHE A 404 -17.60 -33.43 -1.99
C PHE A 404 -18.64 -33.29 -3.11
N THR A 405 -19.72 -32.58 -2.81
CA THR A 405 -20.87 -32.27 -3.71
C THR A 405 -20.86 -30.82 -4.16
N GLU A 406 -21.75 -30.42 -5.08
CA GLU A 406 -21.85 -29.02 -5.60
C GLU A 406 -22.07 -27.99 -4.49
N GLU A 407 -22.88 -28.37 -3.50
CA GLU A 407 -23.11 -27.62 -2.28
C GLU A 407 -22.74 -28.50 -1.09
N VAL A 408 -21.97 -27.97 -0.14
CA VAL A 408 -21.65 -28.68 1.11
C VAL A 408 -21.93 -27.78 2.30
N LEU A 409 -22.91 -28.15 3.12
CA LEU A 409 -23.34 -27.39 4.29
C LEU A 409 -22.78 -28.02 5.57
N TRP A 410 -22.11 -27.24 6.42
CA TRP A 410 -21.71 -27.65 7.79
C TRP A 410 -22.57 -27.01 8.87
N ASN A 411 -22.90 -25.72 8.72
CA ASN A 411 -23.64 -24.93 9.70
C ASN A 411 -23.10 -25.03 11.15
N VAL A 412 -21.78 -25.12 11.32
CA VAL A 412 -21.12 -25.37 12.61
C VAL A 412 -20.31 -24.17 13.08
N TRP A 413 -20.33 -23.90 14.39
CA TRP A 413 -19.45 -22.92 15.02
C TRP A 413 -18.09 -23.56 15.33
N LEU A 414 -17.02 -22.94 14.87
CA LEU A 414 -15.64 -23.24 15.25
C LEU A 414 -15.19 -22.22 16.29
N GLU A 415 -15.08 -22.64 17.55
CA GLU A 415 -14.53 -21.81 18.64
C GLU A 415 -13.02 -22.01 18.76
N PHE A 416 -12.27 -20.92 18.68
CA PHE A 416 -10.81 -20.92 18.75
C PHE A 416 -10.31 -20.76 20.20
N GLY A 417 -9.11 -21.27 20.47
CA GLY A 417 -8.42 -21.11 21.74
C GLY A 417 -7.85 -19.72 22.01
N ILE A 418 -8.19 -18.70 21.20
CA ILE A 418 -7.73 -17.32 21.33
C ILE A 418 -8.90 -16.41 21.71
N LYS A 419 -8.65 -15.46 22.62
CA LYS A 419 -9.63 -14.45 23.00
C LYS A 419 -9.65 -13.30 22.00
N ILE A 420 -10.78 -12.61 21.90
CA ILE A 420 -10.93 -11.46 21.01
C ILE A 420 -9.91 -10.37 21.36
N LYS A 421 -9.70 -10.09 22.65
CA LYS A 421 -8.70 -9.11 23.11
C LYS A 421 -7.25 -9.39 22.68
N ASP A 422 -6.94 -10.65 22.40
CA ASP A 422 -5.61 -11.13 22.04
C ASP A 422 -5.39 -11.19 20.52
N LEU A 423 -6.37 -10.77 19.70
CA LEU A 423 -6.23 -10.68 18.26
C LEU A 423 -5.31 -9.51 17.88
N PRO A 424 -4.16 -9.75 17.24
CA PRO A 424 -3.30 -8.67 16.77
C PRO A 424 -3.93 -7.95 15.57
N LYS A 425 -3.48 -6.72 15.30
CA LYS A 425 -3.92 -5.89 14.15
C LYS A 425 -3.91 -6.65 12.82
N GLY A 426 -2.86 -7.44 12.57
CA GLY A 426 -2.71 -8.24 11.34
C GLY A 426 -3.31 -9.65 11.43
N ALA A 427 -4.25 -9.91 12.34
CA ALA A 427 -4.86 -11.23 12.49
C ALA A 427 -5.68 -11.60 11.25
N LEU A 428 -5.25 -12.66 10.58
CA LEU A 428 -5.84 -13.16 9.35
C LEU A 428 -6.56 -14.48 9.65
N LEU A 429 -7.86 -14.54 9.36
CA LEU A 429 -8.62 -15.78 9.32
C LEU A 429 -8.39 -16.43 7.95
N ASN A 430 -7.62 -17.50 7.94
CA ASN A 430 -7.34 -18.31 6.77
C ASN A 430 -8.29 -19.51 6.74
N LEU A 431 -9.01 -19.67 5.64
CA LEU A 431 -9.96 -20.74 5.40
C LEU A 431 -9.43 -21.58 4.25
N GLN A 432 -9.24 -22.87 4.51
CA GLN A 432 -8.59 -23.82 3.61
C GLN A 432 -9.50 -25.03 3.39
N ILE A 433 -9.63 -25.45 2.13
CA ILE A 433 -10.45 -26.59 1.74
C ILE A 433 -9.53 -27.76 1.44
N TYR A 434 -9.61 -28.80 2.26
CA TYR A 434 -8.85 -30.02 2.10
C TYR A 434 -9.72 -31.16 1.58
N CYS A 435 -9.18 -31.99 0.70
CA CYS A 435 -9.82 -33.23 0.29
C CYS A 435 -9.05 -34.48 0.76
N CYS A 436 -9.81 -35.54 1.02
CA CYS A 436 -9.30 -36.87 1.35
C CYS A 436 -9.98 -37.91 0.45
N LYS A 437 -9.24 -38.94 0.04
CA LYS A 437 -9.84 -40.14 -0.56
C LYS A 437 -10.64 -40.89 0.49
N THR A 438 -11.84 -41.32 0.13
CA THR A 438 -12.67 -42.14 1.01
C THR A 438 -11.93 -43.45 1.31
N PRO A 439 -11.72 -43.84 2.58
CA PRO A 439 -11.10 -45.13 2.90
C PRO A 439 -12.00 -46.25 2.38
N ALA A 440 -11.46 -47.11 1.52
CA ALA A 440 -12.15 -48.31 1.09
C ALA A 440 -12.46 -49.18 2.32
N LEU A 441 -13.69 -49.66 2.44
CA LEU A 441 -14.08 -50.68 3.40
C LEU A 441 -13.35 -51.99 3.08
N SER A 442 -12.10 -52.12 3.50
CA SER A 442 -11.42 -53.42 3.50
C SER A 442 -11.90 -54.20 4.72
N SER A 443 -12.72 -55.21 4.46
CA SER A 443 -13.02 -56.29 5.39
C SER A 443 -11.74 -57.04 5.73
N LYS A 444 -11.10 -56.67 6.85
CA LYS A 444 -10.30 -57.57 7.70
C LYS A 444 -9.98 -56.85 9.00
N ALA A 445 -10.69 -57.24 10.06
CA ALA A 445 -10.34 -56.89 11.42
C ALA A 445 -9.06 -57.65 11.79
N SER A 446 -7.97 -56.93 12.02
CA SER A 446 -6.84 -57.40 12.83
C SER A 446 -6.51 -56.29 13.82
N ALA A 447 -6.71 -56.60 15.10
CA ALA A 447 -6.52 -55.70 16.21
C ALA A 447 -5.03 -55.37 16.38
N GLU A 448 -4.67 -54.10 16.23
CA GLU A 448 -3.41 -53.54 16.72
C GLU A 448 -3.64 -52.14 17.34
N MET A 449 -2.74 -51.81 18.27
CA MET A 449 -2.81 -50.84 19.37
C MET A 449 -3.06 -49.35 19.00
N PRO A 450 -3.59 -48.53 19.93
CA PRO A 450 -3.85 -47.11 19.69
C PRO A 450 -2.57 -46.28 19.80
N GLY A 451 -1.95 -45.96 18.67
CA GLY A 451 -0.74 -45.14 18.67
C GLY A 451 -0.10 -44.95 17.30
N SER A 452 -0.84 -44.40 16.33
CA SER A 452 -0.30 -43.68 15.16
C SER A 452 -1.48 -43.35 14.23
N GLU A 453 -1.93 -42.09 14.21
CA GLU A 453 -2.86 -41.61 13.18
C GLU A 453 -2.25 -41.83 11.80
N SER A 454 -2.79 -42.78 11.04
CA SER A 454 -2.48 -42.94 9.62
C SER A 454 -2.99 -41.70 8.88
N LYS A 455 -2.14 -40.68 8.71
CA LYS A 455 -2.39 -39.52 7.85
C LYS A 455 -2.63 -39.99 6.41
N GLY A 456 -3.89 -40.23 6.04
CA GLY A 456 -4.29 -40.24 4.65
C GLY A 456 -3.84 -38.92 4.01
N LYS A 457 -3.12 -38.99 2.88
CA LYS A 457 -2.61 -37.82 2.17
C LYS A 457 -3.76 -36.85 1.86
N SER A 458 -3.93 -35.85 2.70
CA SER A 458 -4.94 -34.80 2.56
C SER A 458 -4.35 -33.75 1.63
N GLN A 459 -5.08 -33.38 0.59
CA GLN A 459 -4.62 -32.42 -0.42
C GLN A 459 -5.37 -31.10 -0.24
N LEU A 460 -4.64 -29.99 -0.18
CA LEU A 460 -5.23 -28.65 -0.15
C LEU A 460 -5.69 -28.27 -1.57
N LEU A 461 -6.96 -27.87 -1.72
CA LEU A 461 -7.56 -27.54 -3.01
C LEU A 461 -7.80 -26.04 -3.18
N TYR A 462 -8.35 -25.40 -2.15
CA TYR A 462 -8.73 -23.99 -2.19
C TYR A 462 -8.34 -23.27 -0.91
N TYR A 463 -8.12 -21.97 -1.01
CA TYR A 463 -7.93 -21.11 0.15
C TYR A 463 -8.57 -19.74 -0.05
N VAL A 464 -8.93 -19.10 1.05
CA VAL A 464 -9.26 -17.68 1.10
C VAL A 464 -8.88 -17.13 2.47
N ASN A 465 -8.65 -15.83 2.54
CA ASN A 465 -8.31 -15.18 3.79
C ASN A 465 -9.23 -14.00 4.05
N LEU A 466 -9.48 -13.71 5.31
CA LEU A 466 -10.20 -12.54 5.78
C LEU A 466 -9.41 -11.87 6.90
N LEU A 467 -9.07 -10.59 6.72
CA LEU A 467 -8.46 -9.81 7.79
C LEU A 467 -9.52 -9.49 8.84
N LEU A 468 -9.30 -9.92 10.09
CA LEU A 468 -10.31 -9.81 11.15
C LEU A 468 -10.49 -8.37 11.63
N ILE A 469 -9.47 -7.54 11.50
CA ILE A 469 -9.49 -6.12 11.85
C ILE A 469 -9.39 -5.31 10.55
N ASP A 470 -10.44 -4.56 10.23
CA ASP A 470 -10.53 -3.82 8.97
C ASP A 470 -9.62 -2.58 8.93
N HIS A 471 -9.67 -1.86 7.80
CA HIS A 471 -8.86 -0.67 7.56
C HIS A 471 -9.18 0.52 8.48
N ARG A 472 -10.32 0.46 9.20
CA ARG A 472 -10.73 1.42 10.24
C ARG A 472 -10.37 0.95 11.64
N PHE A 473 -9.64 -0.15 11.77
CA PHE A 473 -9.28 -0.76 13.05
C PHE A 473 -10.51 -1.30 13.81
N LEU A 474 -11.57 -1.68 13.10
CA LEU A 474 -12.76 -2.31 13.67
C LEU A 474 -12.72 -3.82 13.46
N LEU A 475 -13.19 -4.58 14.45
CA LEU A 475 -13.38 -6.02 14.34
C LEU A 475 -14.54 -6.31 13.38
N ARG A 476 -14.28 -7.13 12.37
CA ARG A 476 -15.31 -7.58 11.42
C ARG A 476 -16.35 -8.45 12.11
N HIS A 477 -17.60 -8.31 11.66
CA HIS A 477 -18.76 -9.02 12.19
C HIS A 477 -19.77 -9.31 11.06
N GLY A 478 -20.73 -10.19 11.31
CA GLY A 478 -21.80 -10.49 10.36
C GLY A 478 -21.42 -11.51 9.27
N ASP A 479 -22.18 -11.48 8.18
CA ASP A 479 -22.16 -12.47 7.11
C ASP A 479 -21.13 -12.14 6.02
N TYR A 480 -20.42 -13.17 5.55
CA TYR A 480 -19.49 -13.05 4.43
C TYR A 480 -19.66 -14.22 3.45
N VAL A 481 -19.63 -13.88 2.16
CA VAL A 481 -19.46 -14.83 1.06
C VAL A 481 -18.11 -14.53 0.42
N LEU A 482 -17.16 -15.45 0.54
CA LEU A 482 -15.78 -15.25 0.12
C LEU A 482 -15.46 -16.17 -1.06
N HIS A 483 -15.12 -15.59 -2.20
CA HIS A 483 -14.69 -16.33 -3.38
C HIS A 483 -13.24 -16.79 -3.24
N MET A 484 -13.02 -18.09 -3.41
CA MET A 484 -11.78 -18.78 -3.05
C MET A 484 -10.82 -18.89 -4.23
N TRP A 485 -9.53 -18.95 -3.90
CA TRP A 485 -8.45 -19.20 -4.84
C TRP A 485 -8.18 -20.71 -4.94
N GLN A 486 -8.11 -21.23 -6.16
CA GLN A 486 -7.73 -22.62 -6.41
C GLN A 486 -6.21 -22.77 -6.36
N ILE A 487 -5.68 -23.83 -5.73
CA ILE A 487 -4.26 -24.16 -5.89
C ILE A 487 -4.09 -25.23 -6.98
N SER A 488 -3.24 -24.92 -7.95
CA SER A 488 -2.91 -25.84 -9.02
C SER A 488 -1.88 -26.87 -8.54
N GLY A 489 -2.08 -28.16 -8.83
CA GLY A 489 -1.27 -29.26 -8.31
C GLY A 489 0.22 -29.28 -8.70
N LYS A 490 0.71 -28.32 -9.50
CA LYS A 490 2.14 -28.14 -9.82
C LYS A 490 2.85 -27.08 -8.95
N ALA A 491 2.10 -26.36 -8.13
CA ALA A 491 2.59 -25.18 -7.40
C ALA A 491 3.24 -25.50 -6.03
N GLU A 492 3.00 -26.69 -5.45
CA GLU A 492 3.66 -27.11 -4.20
C GLU A 492 5.19 -27.25 -4.35
N GLU A 493 5.72 -27.48 -5.56
CA GLU A 493 7.15 -27.71 -5.80
C GLU A 493 7.98 -26.41 -6.02
N GLN A 494 7.36 -25.26 -6.30
CA GLN A 494 8.07 -24.07 -6.80
C GLN A 494 8.20 -22.89 -5.80
N GLY A 495 7.83 -23.05 -4.53
CA GLY A 495 8.17 -22.08 -3.46
C GLY A 495 7.56 -20.66 -3.56
N SER A 496 6.86 -20.30 -4.64
CA SER A 496 6.24 -18.98 -4.87
C SER A 496 4.99 -18.70 -4.00
N PHE A 497 4.65 -19.61 -3.08
CA PHE A 497 3.32 -19.73 -2.48
C PHE A 497 3.04 -18.84 -1.26
N ASN A 498 4.08 -18.38 -0.56
CA ASN A 498 3.86 -17.84 0.78
C ASN A 498 3.28 -16.42 0.80
N ALA A 499 3.54 -15.59 -0.20
CA ALA A 499 3.03 -14.22 -0.22
C ALA A 499 1.53 -14.17 -0.54
N ASP A 500 1.10 -14.90 -1.57
CA ASP A 500 -0.30 -14.90 -2.04
C ASP A 500 -1.24 -15.50 -1.00
N LYS A 501 -0.74 -16.44 -0.18
CA LYS A 501 -1.47 -16.96 0.98
C LYS A 501 -1.70 -15.97 2.11
N LEU A 502 -1.07 -14.80 2.08
CA LEU A 502 -1.22 -13.78 3.12
C LEU A 502 -2.09 -12.60 2.65
N THR A 503 -2.50 -12.57 1.37
CA THR A 503 -3.45 -11.55 0.88
C THR A 503 -4.85 -11.79 1.45
N SER A 504 -5.55 -10.71 1.81
CA SER A 504 -6.98 -10.74 2.17
C SER A 504 -7.91 -10.56 0.96
N ALA A 505 -7.35 -10.44 -0.26
CA ALA A 505 -8.15 -10.33 -1.47
C ALA A 505 -8.90 -11.63 -1.75
N THR A 506 -10.17 -11.51 -2.15
CA THR A 506 -10.98 -12.63 -2.64
C THR A 506 -10.85 -12.76 -4.15
N ASN A 507 -11.17 -13.93 -4.69
CA ASN A 507 -11.09 -14.16 -6.13
C ASN A 507 -12.13 -13.30 -6.87
N PRO A 508 -11.73 -12.43 -7.81
CA PRO A 508 -12.68 -11.55 -8.51
C PRO A 508 -13.57 -12.31 -9.52
N ASP A 509 -13.22 -13.54 -9.89
CA ASP A 509 -14.01 -14.36 -10.82
C ASP A 509 -15.17 -15.06 -10.08
N LYS A 510 -16.24 -14.31 -9.81
CA LYS A 510 -17.38 -14.80 -9.00
C LYS A 510 -18.17 -15.93 -9.66
N GLU A 511 -18.15 -16.01 -10.99
CA GLU A 511 -18.93 -16.98 -11.76
C GLU A 511 -18.30 -18.37 -11.73
N ASN A 512 -16.97 -18.45 -11.79
CA ASN A 512 -16.26 -19.72 -11.94
C ASN A 512 -15.54 -20.18 -10.66
N SER A 513 -15.46 -19.35 -9.62
CA SER A 513 -14.77 -19.68 -8.38
C SER A 513 -15.68 -20.31 -7.33
N MET A 514 -15.14 -21.28 -6.57
CA MET A 514 -15.78 -21.78 -5.36
C MET A 514 -15.96 -20.63 -4.37
N SER A 515 -17.10 -20.57 -3.68
CA SER A 515 -17.34 -19.61 -2.62
C SER A 515 -17.53 -20.32 -1.27
N ILE A 516 -17.12 -19.67 -0.18
CA ILE A 516 -17.40 -20.10 1.18
C ILE A 516 -18.25 -19.06 1.91
N SER A 517 -19.35 -19.54 2.50
CA SER A 517 -20.25 -18.73 3.31
C SER A 517 -19.93 -18.89 4.79
N ILE A 518 -19.62 -17.78 5.46
CA ILE A 518 -19.32 -17.74 6.90
C ILE A 518 -20.16 -16.68 7.63
N LEU A 519 -20.31 -16.87 8.94
CA LEU A 519 -20.91 -15.89 9.84
C LEU A 519 -19.97 -15.63 11.02
N LEU A 520 -19.58 -14.37 11.19
CA LEU A 520 -18.91 -13.86 12.39
C LEU A 520 -19.97 -13.41 13.41
N ASP A 521 -19.60 -13.40 14.69
CA ASP A 521 -20.51 -12.90 15.74
C ASP A 521 -20.90 -11.45 15.50
N ASN A 522 -22.16 -11.11 15.79
CA ASN A 522 -22.66 -9.73 15.80
C ASN A 522 -22.57 -9.13 17.21
N TYR A 523 -22.28 -7.84 17.29
CA TYR A 523 -22.13 -7.10 18.53
C TYR A 523 -23.08 -5.90 18.54
N CYS A 524 -23.54 -5.50 19.73
CA CYS A 524 -24.43 -4.36 19.90
C CYS A 524 -23.79 -3.02 19.50
N HIS A 525 -22.47 -2.93 19.64
CA HIS A 525 -21.67 -1.77 19.28
C HIS A 525 -20.42 -2.22 18.50
N PRO A 526 -19.88 -1.38 17.61
CA PRO A 526 -18.60 -1.63 16.95
C PRO A 526 -17.49 -1.91 17.96
N ILE A 527 -16.68 -2.93 17.69
CA ILE A 527 -15.51 -3.26 18.52
C ILE A 527 -14.27 -2.70 17.82
N ALA A 528 -13.56 -1.82 18.50
CA ALA A 528 -12.41 -1.12 17.98
C ALA A 528 -11.10 -1.59 18.61
N LEU A 529 -10.08 -1.85 17.78
CA LEU A 529 -8.71 -2.00 18.23
C LEU A 529 -8.20 -0.63 18.72
N PRO A 530 -7.83 -0.47 20.01
CA PRO A 530 -7.35 0.80 20.52
C PRO A 530 -5.97 1.15 20.00
N LYS A 531 -5.67 2.45 19.97
CA LYS A 531 -4.31 2.94 19.83
C LYS A 531 -3.49 2.62 21.08
N HIS A 532 -2.27 2.15 20.88
CA HIS A 532 -1.32 2.01 21.96
C HIS A 532 -0.79 3.39 22.37
N GLN A 533 -0.87 3.69 23.66
CA GLN A 533 -0.17 4.82 24.25
C GLN A 533 1.27 4.38 24.58
N PRO A 534 2.31 5.10 24.13
CA PRO A 534 3.68 4.81 24.52
C PRO A 534 3.87 5.22 25.98
N THR A 535 3.58 4.31 26.89
CA THR A 535 3.95 4.45 28.30
C THR A 535 5.40 3.99 28.48
N PRO A 536 6.23 4.74 29.23
CA PRO A 536 7.57 4.29 29.56
C PRO A 536 7.48 3.02 30.39
N ASP A 537 8.21 1.98 30.01
CA ASP A 537 8.31 0.72 30.75
C ASP A 537 9.17 0.95 32.02
N PRO A 538 8.58 1.05 33.23
CA PRO A 538 9.33 1.30 34.45
C PRO A 538 10.13 0.06 34.90
N GLU A 539 9.78 -1.14 34.41
CA GLU A 539 10.48 -2.39 34.69
C GLU A 539 11.71 -2.56 33.79
N GLY A 540 11.63 -2.07 32.54
CA GLY A 540 12.73 -2.12 31.57
C GLY A 540 14.02 -1.42 32.02
N ASP A 541 13.91 -0.35 32.82
CA ASP A 541 15.07 0.34 33.42
C ASP A 541 15.60 -0.36 34.69
N ARG A 542 14.79 -1.19 35.35
CA ARG A 542 15.15 -1.86 36.61
C ARG A 542 15.71 -3.25 36.40
N VAL A 543 15.33 -3.96 35.33
CA VAL A 543 15.88 -5.28 34.96
C VAL A 543 17.11 -5.11 34.06
N ARG A 544 18.14 -4.42 34.56
CA ARG A 544 19.52 -4.69 34.11
C ARG A 544 20.03 -5.91 34.88
N ALA A 545 19.42 -7.08 34.67
CA ALA A 545 20.06 -8.31 35.06
C ALA A 545 21.33 -8.42 34.22
N GLU A 546 22.51 -8.44 34.86
CA GLU A 546 23.76 -8.66 34.14
C GLU A 546 23.65 -9.98 33.37
N MET A 547 23.66 -9.87 32.04
CA MET A 547 23.61 -11.04 31.17
C MET A 547 24.89 -11.86 31.38
N PRO A 548 24.79 -13.14 31.78
CA PRO A 548 25.95 -14.02 31.89
C PRO A 548 26.71 -14.09 30.56
N ASN A 549 28.05 -14.12 30.63
CA ASN A 549 28.91 -14.14 29.44
C ASN A 549 28.60 -15.31 28.48
N GLN A 550 28.17 -16.46 29.00
CA GLN A 550 27.77 -17.60 28.17
C GLN A 550 26.51 -17.29 27.35
N LEU A 551 25.48 -16.70 27.97
CA LEU A 551 24.25 -16.30 27.29
C LEU A 551 24.50 -15.16 26.29
N ARG A 552 25.45 -14.26 26.59
CA ARG A 552 25.88 -13.22 25.64
C ARG A 552 26.48 -13.82 24.38
N LYS A 553 27.41 -14.78 24.52
CA LYS A 553 28.01 -15.48 23.38
C LYS A 553 26.97 -16.24 22.55
N GLN A 554 25.99 -16.87 23.22
CA GLN A 554 24.88 -17.53 22.54
C GLN A 554 24.03 -16.53 21.76
N LEU A 555 23.65 -15.41 22.38
CA LEU A 555 22.89 -14.35 21.71
C LEU A 555 23.65 -13.79 20.49
N GLU A 556 24.94 -13.51 20.62
CA GLU A 556 25.78 -13.05 19.50
C GLU A 556 25.84 -14.07 18.36
N ALA A 557 25.97 -15.36 18.69
CA ALA A 557 25.94 -16.44 17.69
C ALA A 557 24.59 -16.49 16.97
N ILE A 558 23.48 -16.40 17.70
CA ILE A 558 22.13 -16.34 17.13
C ILE A 558 21.99 -15.12 16.21
N ILE A 559 22.47 -13.94 16.62
CA ILE A 559 22.38 -12.72 15.81
C ILE A 559 23.18 -12.86 14.51
N ALA A 560 24.36 -13.49 14.58
CA ALA A 560 25.27 -13.65 13.44
C ALA A 560 24.77 -14.60 12.35
N THR A 561 23.83 -15.50 12.64
CA THR A 561 23.30 -16.43 11.62
C THR A 561 22.52 -15.71 10.51
N ASP A 562 22.26 -16.41 9.40
CA ASP A 562 21.41 -15.89 8.33
C ASP A 562 19.96 -15.60 8.80
N PRO A 563 19.25 -14.59 8.26
CA PRO A 563 17.86 -14.31 8.63
C PRO A 563 16.86 -15.45 8.40
N LEU A 564 17.14 -16.37 7.47
CA LEU A 564 16.31 -17.55 7.19
C LEU A 564 16.64 -18.73 8.11
N ASN A 565 17.67 -18.63 8.95
CA ASN A 565 17.99 -19.69 9.90
C ASN A 565 16.84 -19.88 10.90
N PRO A 566 16.24 -21.09 11.00
CA PRO A 566 15.12 -21.33 11.89
C PRO A 566 15.57 -21.16 13.35
N LEU A 567 14.78 -20.41 14.12
CA LEU A 567 15.01 -20.22 15.55
C LEU A 567 14.32 -21.33 16.34
N THR A 568 15.05 -21.94 17.27
CA THR A 568 14.48 -22.88 18.25
C THR A 568 13.60 -22.14 19.26
N ALA A 569 12.80 -22.88 20.04
CA ALA A 569 11.99 -22.26 21.10
C ALA A 569 12.86 -21.55 22.16
N GLU A 570 14.02 -22.13 22.48
CA GLU A 570 15.01 -21.58 23.41
C GLU A 570 15.63 -20.28 22.87
N ASP A 571 16.00 -20.25 21.58
CA ASP A 571 16.52 -19.04 20.94
C ASP A 571 15.51 -17.89 21.02
N LYS A 572 14.23 -18.19 20.73
CA LYS A 572 13.15 -17.20 20.79
C LYS A 572 12.94 -16.67 22.21
N GLU A 573 12.98 -17.55 23.19
CA GLU A 573 12.86 -17.18 24.60
C GLU A 573 14.04 -16.32 25.05
N LEU A 574 15.28 -16.69 24.68
CA LEU A 574 16.49 -15.92 24.99
C LEU A 574 16.43 -14.51 24.38
N LEU A 575 16.09 -14.42 23.08
CA LEU A 575 15.95 -13.14 22.36
C LEU A 575 14.93 -12.22 23.04
N TRP A 576 13.77 -12.76 23.43
CA TRP A 576 12.70 -11.98 24.06
C TRP A 576 13.01 -11.62 25.53
N HIS A 577 13.61 -12.54 26.28
CA HIS A 577 14.04 -12.29 27.66
C HIS A 577 15.04 -11.13 27.72
N PHE A 578 16.04 -11.15 26.83
CA PHE A 578 17.06 -10.11 26.71
C PHE A 578 16.80 -9.09 25.58
N ARG A 579 15.53 -8.79 25.30
CA ARG A 579 15.10 -7.89 24.20
C ARG A 579 15.81 -6.53 24.16
N TYR A 580 16.13 -5.93 25.30
CA TYR A 580 16.86 -4.65 25.35
C TYR A 580 18.32 -4.76 24.91
N GLU A 581 18.99 -5.88 25.22
CA GLU A 581 20.33 -6.15 24.70
C GLU A 581 20.28 -6.46 23.20
N SER A 582 19.29 -7.24 22.75
CA SER A 582 19.04 -7.50 21.33
C SER A 582 18.82 -6.21 20.53
N LEU A 583 18.11 -5.22 21.08
CA LEU A 583 17.85 -3.93 20.42
C LEU A 583 19.11 -3.07 20.22
N LYS A 584 20.23 -3.37 20.91
CA LYS A 584 21.51 -2.69 20.64
C LYS A 584 22.12 -3.12 19.30
N HIS A 585 21.64 -4.22 18.71
CA HIS A 585 22.17 -4.79 17.49
C HIS A 585 21.10 -4.79 16.37
N PRO A 586 21.21 -3.91 15.35
CA PRO A 586 20.24 -3.86 14.25
C PRO A 586 19.99 -5.17 13.50
N LYS A 587 21.02 -6.02 13.41
CA LYS A 587 20.93 -7.35 12.79
C LYS A 587 20.04 -8.32 13.58
N ALA A 588 19.78 -8.06 14.86
CA ALA A 588 18.94 -8.90 15.70
C ALA A 588 17.44 -8.68 15.47
N TYR A 589 17.03 -7.54 14.88
CA TYR A 589 15.62 -7.14 14.83
C TYR A 589 14.71 -8.17 14.16
N PRO A 590 15.04 -8.73 12.98
CA PRO A 590 14.16 -9.71 12.33
C PRO A 590 13.92 -10.95 13.21
N LYS A 591 14.97 -11.40 13.91
CA LYS A 591 14.92 -12.57 14.80
C LYS A 591 14.19 -12.27 16.10
N LEU A 592 14.40 -11.09 16.67
CA LEU A 592 13.69 -10.64 17.86
C LEU A 592 12.17 -10.57 17.60
N PHE A 593 11.75 -9.96 16.50
CA PHE A 593 10.32 -9.80 16.19
C PHE A 593 9.64 -11.09 15.71
N SER A 594 10.39 -12.04 15.13
CA SER A 594 9.87 -13.38 14.85
C SER A 594 9.72 -14.26 16.11
N SER A 595 10.30 -13.82 17.23
CA SER A 595 10.20 -14.47 18.55
C SER A 595 9.00 -13.99 19.37
N VAL A 596 8.35 -12.89 18.95
CA VAL A 596 7.20 -12.30 19.65
C VAL A 596 6.00 -13.24 19.59
N LYS A 597 5.36 -13.48 20.74
CA LYS A 597 4.10 -14.23 20.82
C LYS A 597 2.93 -13.29 20.50
N TRP A 598 2.60 -13.16 19.22
CA TRP A 598 1.60 -12.19 18.73
C TRP A 598 0.16 -12.44 19.20
N GLY A 599 -0.16 -13.65 19.67
CA GLY A 599 -1.47 -13.98 20.25
C GLY A 599 -1.62 -13.66 21.74
N GLN A 600 -0.82 -12.73 22.27
CA GLN A 600 -0.89 -12.27 23.67
C GLN A 600 -0.79 -10.74 23.70
N GLN A 601 -1.89 -10.06 24.05
CA GLN A 601 -1.98 -8.60 23.97
C GLN A 601 -0.93 -7.88 24.82
N GLU A 602 -0.61 -8.41 26.01
CA GLU A 602 0.38 -7.82 26.92
C GLU A 602 1.80 -7.81 26.31
N ILE A 603 2.18 -8.90 25.64
CA ILE A 603 3.47 -9.03 24.96
C ILE A 603 3.51 -8.09 23.75
N VAL A 604 2.44 -8.03 22.96
CA VAL A 604 2.32 -7.13 21.80
C VAL A 604 2.43 -5.65 22.23
N ALA A 605 1.77 -5.28 23.34
CA ALA A 605 1.86 -3.94 23.89
C ALA A 605 3.30 -3.57 24.26
N LYS A 606 4.04 -4.48 24.91
CA LYS A 606 5.48 -4.29 25.21
C LYS A 606 6.30 -4.15 23.93
N THR A 607 6.04 -4.96 22.90
CA THR A 607 6.73 -4.85 21.59
C THR A 607 6.56 -3.45 20.98
N TYR A 608 5.34 -2.89 21.01
CA TYR A 608 5.09 -1.55 20.48
C TYR A 608 5.75 -0.44 21.31
N GLN A 609 5.87 -0.60 22.63
CA GLN A 609 6.66 0.32 23.45
C GLN A 609 8.15 0.31 23.07
N LEU A 610 8.71 -0.86 22.72
CA LEU A 610 10.08 -0.97 22.23
C LEU A 610 10.26 -0.28 20.87
N LEU A 611 9.34 -0.50 19.93
CA LEU A 611 9.36 0.12 18.60
C LEU A 611 9.19 1.65 18.65
N ALA A 612 8.53 2.19 19.67
CA ALA A 612 8.36 3.63 19.83
C ALA A 612 9.68 4.38 20.12
N ARG A 613 10.76 3.67 20.50
CA ARG A 613 12.09 4.26 20.74
C ARG A 613 12.77 4.60 19.41
N ARG A 614 12.59 5.84 18.94
CA ARG A 614 13.01 6.33 17.61
C ARG A 614 14.51 6.16 17.28
N GLU A 615 15.40 6.20 18.27
CA GLU A 615 16.86 6.16 18.08
C GLU A 615 17.38 4.84 17.46
N VAL A 616 16.53 3.81 17.38
CA VAL A 616 16.91 2.43 17.07
C VAL A 616 16.73 2.06 15.57
N TRP A 617 16.01 2.87 14.78
CA TRP A 617 15.38 2.40 13.51
C TRP A 617 15.81 3.09 12.21
N ASP A 618 16.62 4.14 12.22
CA ASP A 618 16.90 5.00 11.04
C ASP A 618 17.73 4.36 9.91
N GLN A 619 18.09 3.06 9.99
CA GLN A 619 19.06 2.43 9.07
C GLN A 619 18.54 1.25 8.23
N SER A 620 17.25 0.89 8.28
CA SER A 620 16.74 -0.23 7.47
C SER A 620 16.08 0.25 6.17
N ALA A 621 16.51 -0.31 5.03
CA ALA A 621 15.76 -0.24 3.79
C ALA A 621 14.55 -1.20 3.87
N LEU A 622 13.40 -0.76 3.36
CA LEU A 622 12.13 -1.51 3.37
C LEU A 622 11.67 -1.74 1.94
N ASP A 623 11.56 -3.01 1.54
CA ASP A 623 10.89 -3.47 0.31
C ASP A 623 9.85 -4.53 0.70
N ALA A 624 8.54 -4.19 0.74
CA ALA A 624 7.48 -5.16 1.07
C ALA A 624 6.01 -4.72 0.83
N VAL A 625 5.66 -3.94 -0.21
CA VAL A 625 4.26 -3.44 -0.39
C VAL A 625 3.21 -4.55 -0.44
N LYS A 626 3.57 -5.74 -0.96
CA LYS A 626 2.67 -6.91 -1.07
C LYS A 626 2.20 -7.44 0.29
N PHE A 627 2.98 -7.23 1.36
CA PHE A 627 2.71 -7.80 2.69
C PHE A 627 1.98 -6.84 3.62
N GLU A 628 1.72 -5.61 3.19
CA GLU A 628 0.94 -4.66 3.97
C GLU A 628 -0.50 -5.18 4.18
N PRO A 629 -1.08 -5.05 5.38
CA PRO A 629 -2.45 -5.51 5.63
C PRO A 629 -3.49 -4.65 4.92
N TYR A 630 -3.17 -3.38 4.65
CA TYR A 630 -4.09 -2.41 4.04
C TYR A 630 -3.50 -1.74 2.81
N HIS A 631 -4.37 -1.24 1.94
CA HIS A 631 -4.01 -0.43 0.78
C HIS A 631 -3.31 0.89 1.18
N ASP A 632 -3.83 1.58 2.19
CA ASP A 632 -3.18 2.76 2.77
C ASP A 632 -2.19 2.36 3.87
N SER A 633 -0.90 2.46 3.55
CA SER A 633 0.19 2.14 4.48
C SER A 633 1.29 3.19 4.45
N ALA A 634 2.14 3.19 5.49
CA ALA A 634 3.30 4.08 5.56
C ALA A 634 4.25 3.85 4.37
N LEU A 635 4.43 2.60 3.94
CA LEU A 635 5.25 2.25 2.79
C LEU A 635 4.63 2.74 1.47
N ALA A 636 3.31 2.55 1.27
CA ALA A 636 2.62 3.08 0.09
C ALA A 636 2.76 4.61 -0.01
N ARG A 637 2.57 5.32 1.10
CA ARG A 637 2.79 6.77 1.19
C ARG A 637 4.26 7.13 0.92
N PHE A 638 5.22 6.39 1.46
CA PHE A 638 6.65 6.65 1.20
C PHE A 638 7.00 6.51 -0.28
N LEU A 639 6.55 5.44 -0.94
CA LEU A 639 6.79 5.22 -2.37
C LEU A 639 6.13 6.29 -3.22
N LEU A 640 4.89 6.67 -2.91
CA LEU A 640 4.20 7.78 -3.56
C LEU A 640 5.00 9.08 -3.44
N LYS A 641 5.46 9.43 -2.22
CA LYS A 641 6.30 10.61 -1.99
C LYS A 641 7.60 10.57 -2.80
N ARG A 642 8.30 9.42 -2.80
CA ARG A 642 9.55 9.24 -3.53
C ARG A 642 9.34 9.37 -5.05
N GLY A 643 8.29 8.76 -5.59
CA GLY A 643 7.95 8.85 -7.01
C GLY A 643 7.57 10.28 -7.44
N LEU A 644 6.85 11.01 -6.61
CA LEU A 644 6.45 12.40 -6.90
C LEU A 644 7.60 13.41 -6.82
N ARG A 645 8.66 13.11 -6.05
CA ARG A 645 9.87 13.93 -5.94
C ARG A 645 10.92 13.65 -7.00
N ASN A 646 10.89 12.48 -7.64
CA ASN A 646 11.92 12.05 -8.57
C ASN A 646 11.29 11.36 -9.79
N LYS A 647 11.40 12.00 -10.97
CA LYS A 647 10.85 11.50 -12.23
C LYS A 647 11.32 10.09 -12.58
N ARG A 648 12.60 9.76 -12.35
CA ARG A 648 13.13 8.43 -12.66
C ARG A 648 12.55 7.37 -11.73
N ILE A 649 12.48 7.63 -10.43
CA ILE A 649 11.83 6.72 -9.47
C ILE A 649 10.37 6.54 -9.85
N GLY A 650 9.67 7.64 -10.17
CA GLY A 650 8.29 7.62 -10.61
C GLY A 650 8.06 6.82 -11.91
N HIS A 651 8.97 6.95 -12.88
CA HIS A 651 8.95 6.18 -14.13
C HIS A 651 9.01 4.67 -13.88
N PHE A 652 9.96 4.20 -13.06
CA PHE A 652 10.07 2.78 -12.75
C PHE A 652 8.94 2.30 -11.83
N LEU A 653 8.50 3.13 -10.88
CA LEU A 653 7.34 2.85 -10.03
C LEU A 653 6.09 2.59 -10.88
N PHE A 654 5.85 3.42 -11.91
CA PHE A 654 4.76 3.21 -12.86
C PHE A 654 4.83 1.83 -13.53
N TRP A 655 5.98 1.49 -14.12
CA TRP A 655 6.13 0.24 -14.85
C TRP A 655 6.05 -1.00 -13.95
N PHE A 656 6.65 -0.96 -12.77
CA PHE A 656 6.61 -2.07 -11.82
C PHE A 656 5.20 -2.32 -11.26
N LEU A 657 4.46 -1.26 -10.91
CA LEU A 657 3.08 -1.40 -10.46
C LEU A 657 2.19 -1.89 -11.60
N ARG A 658 2.29 -1.28 -12.80
CA ARG A 658 1.49 -1.65 -13.96
C ARG A 658 1.69 -3.10 -14.38
N SER A 659 2.93 -3.60 -14.40
CA SER A 659 3.20 -4.99 -14.75
C SER A 659 2.57 -5.98 -13.76
N GLU A 660 2.61 -5.67 -12.47
CA GLU A 660 2.03 -6.52 -11.44
C GLU A 660 0.50 -6.49 -11.45
N ILE A 661 -0.13 -5.34 -11.73
CA ILE A 661 -1.58 -5.22 -11.94
C ILE A 661 -2.01 -6.15 -13.08
N ALA A 662 -1.28 -6.18 -14.20
CA ALA A 662 -1.62 -7.04 -15.32
C ALA A 662 -1.45 -8.54 -15.02
N GLN A 663 -0.55 -8.91 -14.11
CA GLN A 663 -0.17 -10.31 -13.88
C GLN A 663 -0.82 -10.97 -12.64
N SER A 664 -1.10 -10.21 -11.57
CA SER A 664 -1.56 -10.79 -10.30
C SER A 664 -2.87 -10.20 -9.81
N ARG A 665 -3.94 -11.00 -9.90
CA ARG A 665 -5.28 -10.66 -9.38
C ARG A 665 -5.29 -10.46 -7.85
N HIS A 666 -4.30 -11.01 -7.13
CA HIS A 666 -4.19 -10.90 -5.67
C HIS A 666 -3.90 -9.48 -5.15
N TYR A 667 -3.25 -8.64 -5.97
CA TYR A 667 -2.77 -7.32 -5.54
C TYR A 667 -3.18 -6.18 -6.50
N GLN A 668 -4.02 -6.49 -7.49
CA GLN A 668 -4.48 -5.55 -8.52
C GLN A 668 -5.00 -4.24 -7.93
N GLN A 669 -5.96 -4.31 -7.00
CA GLN A 669 -6.57 -3.13 -6.37
C GLN A 669 -5.54 -2.27 -5.65
N ARG A 670 -4.67 -2.89 -4.83
CA ARG A 670 -3.62 -2.22 -4.06
C ARG A 670 -2.67 -1.43 -4.95
N PHE A 671 -2.15 -2.06 -5.99
CA PHE A 671 -1.21 -1.40 -6.89
C PHE A 671 -1.91 -0.36 -7.76
N ALA A 672 -3.14 -0.61 -8.18
CA ALA A 672 -3.93 0.32 -8.97
C ALA A 672 -4.22 1.63 -8.22
N VAL A 673 -4.59 1.58 -6.93
CA VAL A 673 -4.87 2.80 -6.14
C VAL A 673 -3.61 3.62 -5.86
N ILE A 674 -2.48 2.97 -5.61
CA ILE A 674 -1.18 3.66 -5.46
C ILE A 674 -0.77 4.32 -6.78
N LEU A 675 -0.96 3.60 -7.90
CA LEU A 675 -0.64 4.09 -9.23
C LEU A 675 -1.54 5.26 -9.64
N GLU A 676 -2.84 5.20 -9.36
CA GLU A 676 -3.78 6.32 -9.57
C GLU A 676 -3.30 7.58 -8.82
N ALA A 677 -2.96 7.43 -7.54
CA ALA A 677 -2.46 8.55 -6.74
C ALA A 677 -1.16 9.14 -7.32
N TYR A 678 -0.24 8.29 -7.81
CA TYR A 678 0.97 8.77 -8.46
C TYR A 678 0.66 9.52 -9.77
N LEU A 679 -0.17 8.96 -10.65
CA LEU A 679 -0.53 9.55 -11.95
C LEU A 679 -1.26 10.89 -11.80
N ARG A 680 -2.06 11.06 -10.74
CA ARG A 680 -2.70 12.34 -10.38
C ARG A 680 -1.72 13.41 -9.88
N GLY A 681 -0.44 13.09 -9.64
CA GLY A 681 0.57 14.03 -9.13
C GLY A 681 1.88 14.10 -9.94
N CYS A 682 2.09 13.19 -10.90
CA CYS A 682 3.37 13.09 -11.61
C CYS A 682 3.62 14.22 -12.61
N GLY A 683 2.58 14.97 -13.00
CA GLY A 683 2.65 16.08 -13.95
C GLY A 683 2.29 15.66 -15.38
N MET A 684 1.87 16.63 -16.20
CA MET A 684 1.39 16.37 -17.57
C MET A 684 2.45 15.76 -18.49
N ALA A 685 3.72 16.18 -18.38
CA ALA A 685 4.81 15.61 -19.18
C ALA A 685 4.96 14.09 -18.96
N MET A 686 4.99 13.66 -17.70
CA MET A 686 5.07 12.23 -17.35
C MET A 686 3.82 11.47 -17.81
N LEU A 687 2.62 12.04 -17.67
CA LEU A 687 1.39 11.42 -18.16
C LEU A 687 1.43 11.18 -19.67
N GLN A 688 1.87 12.16 -20.45
CA GLN A 688 2.01 12.04 -21.90
C GLN A 688 3.06 11.00 -22.28
N ASP A 689 4.20 10.97 -21.59
CA ASP A 689 5.25 9.97 -21.79
C ASP A 689 4.70 8.55 -21.55
N PHE A 690 3.97 8.33 -20.45
CA PHE A 690 3.35 7.03 -20.18
C PHE A 690 2.27 6.66 -21.20
N THR A 691 1.44 7.61 -21.64
CA THR A 691 0.43 7.35 -22.68
C THR A 691 1.09 6.87 -23.97
N GLN A 692 2.17 7.53 -24.42
CA GLN A 692 2.90 7.11 -25.61
C GLN A 692 3.57 5.74 -25.40
N GLN A 693 4.20 5.50 -24.26
CA GLN A 693 4.86 4.23 -23.99
C GLN A 693 3.87 3.06 -23.95
N VAL A 694 2.74 3.21 -23.25
CA VAL A 694 1.69 2.17 -23.17
C VAL A 694 1.13 1.90 -24.57
N GLN A 695 0.84 2.94 -25.35
CA GLN A 695 0.37 2.81 -26.73
C GLN A 695 1.35 2.00 -27.59
N VAL A 696 2.65 2.31 -27.52
CA VAL A 696 3.69 1.57 -28.27
C VAL A 696 3.74 0.10 -27.83
N ILE A 697 3.69 -0.18 -26.53
CA ILE A 697 3.72 -1.56 -26.02
C ILE A 697 2.51 -2.35 -26.49
N GLU A 698 1.30 -1.79 -26.41
CA GLU A 698 0.07 -2.45 -26.87
C GLU A 698 0.12 -2.74 -28.37
N MET A 699 0.65 -1.81 -29.17
CA MET A 699 0.85 -2.00 -30.60
C MET A 699 1.85 -3.13 -30.91
N LEU A 700 3.01 -3.14 -30.24
CA LEU A 700 4.02 -4.19 -30.41
C LEU A 700 3.51 -5.55 -29.91
N GLN A 701 2.69 -5.56 -28.86
CA GLN A 701 2.03 -6.76 -28.38
C GLN A 701 1.10 -7.35 -29.45
N LYS A 702 0.26 -6.52 -30.08
CA LYS A 702 -0.61 -6.95 -31.20
C LYS A 702 0.20 -7.54 -32.35
N VAL A 703 1.24 -6.85 -32.81
CA VAL A 703 2.15 -7.35 -33.86
C VAL A 703 2.77 -8.70 -33.47
N THR A 704 3.19 -8.86 -32.21
CA THR A 704 3.79 -10.10 -31.73
C THR A 704 2.78 -11.25 -31.66
N ILE A 705 1.54 -10.99 -31.25
CA ILE A 705 0.46 -11.98 -31.23
C ILE A 705 0.16 -12.46 -32.65
N ASP A 706 0.05 -11.55 -33.61
CA ASP A 706 -0.15 -11.89 -35.03
C ASP A 706 0.99 -12.74 -35.60
N ILE A 707 2.24 -12.39 -35.31
CA ILE A 707 3.40 -13.16 -35.79
C ILE A 707 3.44 -14.57 -35.18
N LYS A 708 2.93 -14.72 -33.96
CA LYS A 708 2.82 -16.02 -33.30
C LYS A 708 1.73 -16.90 -33.89
N SER A 709 0.64 -16.32 -34.39
CA SER A 709 -0.44 -17.09 -35.04
C SER A 709 -0.08 -17.54 -36.46
N LEU A 710 0.91 -16.92 -37.09
CA LEU A 710 1.38 -17.25 -38.44
C LEU A 710 2.54 -18.26 -38.46
N SER A 711 2.63 -19.07 -39.52
CA SER A 711 3.82 -19.91 -39.79
C SER A 711 5.00 -19.05 -40.23
N ALA A 712 6.22 -19.59 -40.13
CA ALA A 712 7.44 -18.82 -40.41
C ALA A 712 7.54 -18.30 -41.85
N GLU A 713 6.91 -19.01 -42.78
CA GLU A 713 6.85 -18.67 -44.21
C GLU A 713 5.81 -17.59 -44.54
N LYS A 714 4.87 -17.29 -43.62
CA LYS A 714 3.70 -16.45 -43.89
C LYS A 714 3.72 -15.10 -43.17
N TYR A 715 4.63 -14.87 -42.23
CA TYR A 715 4.70 -13.58 -41.55
C TYR A 715 5.55 -12.60 -42.36
N ASP A 716 5.02 -11.39 -42.58
CA ASP A 716 5.78 -10.25 -43.09
C ASP A 716 5.92 -9.21 -41.98
N LEU A 717 7.02 -9.31 -41.24
CA LEU A 717 7.34 -8.36 -40.18
C LEU A 717 7.59 -6.96 -40.76
N LYS A 718 8.25 -6.84 -41.91
CA LYS A 718 8.65 -5.55 -42.47
C LYS A 718 7.42 -4.74 -42.84
N HIS A 719 6.50 -5.32 -43.62
CA HIS A 719 5.25 -4.65 -43.98
C HIS A 719 4.39 -4.27 -42.76
N LYS A 720 4.32 -5.15 -41.74
CA LYS A 720 3.64 -4.83 -40.48
C LYS A 720 4.27 -3.64 -39.75
N LEU A 721 5.60 -3.60 -39.68
CA LEU A 721 6.33 -2.49 -39.04
C LEU A 721 6.25 -1.19 -39.86
N GLU A 722 6.24 -1.25 -41.19
CA GLU A 722 6.02 -0.10 -42.07
C GLU A 722 4.64 0.50 -41.86
N THR A 723 3.61 -0.36 -41.85
CA THR A 723 2.24 0.05 -41.55
C THR A 723 2.18 0.71 -40.17
N LEU A 724 2.80 0.08 -39.17
CA LEU A 724 2.82 0.60 -37.80
C LEU A 724 3.55 1.95 -37.71
N GLN A 725 4.66 2.13 -38.41
CA GLN A 725 5.40 3.39 -38.44
C GLN A 725 4.63 4.52 -39.13
N ASN A 726 3.87 4.23 -40.18
CA ASN A 726 3.17 5.24 -40.97
C ASN A 726 1.89 5.76 -40.30
N SER A 727 1.17 4.93 -39.53
CA SER A 727 -0.14 5.30 -38.97
C SER A 727 -0.36 4.94 -37.50
N GLY A 728 0.59 4.25 -36.84
CA GLY A 728 0.43 3.77 -35.48
C GLY A 728 1.36 4.43 -34.44
N LEU A 729 2.67 4.47 -34.71
CA LEU A 729 3.66 4.89 -33.71
C LEU A 729 3.71 6.42 -33.52
N PRO A 730 3.94 6.89 -32.28
CA PRO A 730 4.27 8.30 -32.05
C PRO A 730 5.60 8.65 -32.74
N LYS A 731 5.77 9.91 -33.13
CA LYS A 731 7.02 10.43 -33.76
C LYS A 731 8.28 10.11 -32.96
N SER A 732 8.14 10.10 -31.63
CA SER A 732 9.18 9.69 -30.69
C SER A 732 8.55 9.34 -29.36
N PHE A 733 9.19 8.49 -28.56
CA PHE A 733 8.77 8.15 -27.20
C PHE A 733 9.98 7.87 -26.31
N ARG A 734 9.86 8.08 -25.00
CA ARG A 734 10.88 7.65 -24.03
C ARG A 734 10.86 6.14 -23.87
N VAL A 735 12.03 5.53 -23.76
CA VAL A 735 12.14 4.07 -23.68
C VAL A 735 11.79 3.58 -22.26
N PRO A 736 10.91 2.56 -22.09
CA PRO A 736 10.51 2.08 -20.76
C PRO A 736 11.64 1.56 -19.86
N TYR A 737 12.67 0.89 -20.40
CA TYR A 737 13.78 0.36 -19.59
C TYR A 737 14.83 1.43 -19.23
N ASP A 738 14.88 2.53 -19.98
CA ASP A 738 15.81 3.63 -19.77
C ASP A 738 15.14 4.96 -20.17
N PRO A 739 14.55 5.70 -19.21
CA PRO A 739 13.84 6.93 -19.50
C PRO A 739 14.74 8.09 -19.97
N GLY A 740 16.06 7.91 -19.96
CA GLY A 740 17.02 8.85 -20.56
C GLY A 740 17.10 8.71 -22.07
N LEU A 741 16.68 7.58 -22.65
CA LEU A 741 16.69 7.34 -24.09
C LEU A 741 15.36 7.72 -24.73
N LYS A 742 15.42 8.36 -25.91
CA LYS A 742 14.26 8.70 -26.72
C LYS A 742 14.33 7.99 -28.07
N ALA A 743 13.44 7.04 -28.28
CA ALA A 743 13.32 6.33 -29.54
C ALA A 743 12.51 7.15 -30.55
N GLY A 744 12.99 7.20 -31.80
CA GLY A 744 12.34 7.86 -32.94
C GLY A 744 11.77 6.85 -33.93
N THR A 745 12.12 6.99 -35.21
CA THR A 745 11.69 6.07 -36.27
C THR A 745 12.40 4.71 -36.19
N LEU A 746 11.67 3.64 -36.48
CA LEU A 746 12.21 2.30 -36.71
C LEU A 746 13.16 2.26 -37.91
N VAL A 747 14.27 1.55 -37.73
CA VAL A 747 15.16 1.10 -38.80
C VAL A 747 14.71 -0.30 -39.22
N ILE A 748 13.67 -0.33 -40.06
CA ILE A 748 12.92 -1.56 -40.41
C ILE A 748 13.85 -2.65 -40.97
N GLU A 749 14.84 -2.27 -41.77
CA GLU A 749 15.82 -3.21 -42.34
C GLU A 749 16.64 -3.98 -41.31
N LYS A 750 16.80 -3.43 -40.10
CA LYS A 750 17.52 -4.08 -38.99
C LYS A 750 16.59 -4.84 -38.03
N CYS A 751 15.28 -4.69 -38.18
CA CYS A 751 14.30 -5.36 -37.35
C CYS A 751 14.10 -6.81 -37.80
N LYS A 752 13.99 -7.75 -36.85
CA LYS A 752 13.84 -9.18 -37.16
C LYS A 752 13.08 -9.94 -36.08
N VAL A 753 12.43 -11.03 -36.48
CA VAL A 753 11.94 -12.04 -35.54
C VAL A 753 13.12 -12.92 -35.14
N MET A 754 13.41 -13.02 -33.85
CA MET A 754 14.52 -13.84 -33.35
C MET A 754 14.16 -15.32 -33.40
N ALA A 755 15.15 -16.16 -33.70
CA ALA A 755 15.03 -17.61 -33.76
C ALA A 755 14.86 -18.21 -32.35
N SER A 756 13.64 -18.17 -31.83
CA SER A 756 13.24 -18.76 -30.55
C SER A 756 11.78 -19.20 -30.62
N LYS A 757 11.41 -20.21 -29.82
CA LYS A 757 10.04 -20.73 -29.74
C LYS A 757 9.00 -19.65 -29.44
N LYS A 758 9.39 -18.62 -28.69
CA LYS A 758 8.51 -17.52 -28.27
C LYS A 758 8.49 -16.35 -29.27
N LYS A 759 9.24 -16.46 -30.39
CA LYS A 759 9.35 -15.48 -31.48
C LYS A 759 9.51 -14.02 -30.97
N PRO A 760 10.56 -13.70 -30.19
CA PRO A 760 10.83 -12.32 -29.78
C PRO A 760 11.03 -11.42 -31.01
N LEU A 761 10.68 -10.14 -30.88
CA LEU A 761 11.02 -9.14 -31.89
C LEU A 761 12.30 -8.42 -31.47
N TRP A 762 13.29 -8.40 -32.37
CA TRP A 762 14.41 -7.46 -32.30
C TRP A 762 14.02 -6.20 -33.08
N LEU A 763 13.96 -5.07 -32.38
CA LEU A 763 13.56 -3.78 -32.92
C LEU A 763 14.74 -2.82 -32.80
N GLU A 764 15.00 -2.04 -33.84
CA GLU A 764 15.98 -0.96 -33.82
C GLU A 764 15.32 0.37 -34.13
N PHE A 765 15.56 1.36 -33.27
CA PHE A 765 15.06 2.71 -33.43
C PHE A 765 16.21 3.68 -33.62
N LYS A 766 16.01 4.74 -34.41
CA LYS A 766 16.91 5.89 -34.38
C LYS A 766 16.77 6.62 -33.04
N CYS A 767 17.87 7.18 -32.52
CA CYS A 767 17.76 8.13 -31.42
C CYS A 767 17.04 9.39 -31.91
N ALA A 768 16.00 9.80 -31.18
CA ALA A 768 15.23 11.00 -31.50
C ALA A 768 15.85 12.29 -30.93
N ASP A 769 16.89 12.16 -30.10
CA ASP A 769 17.61 13.31 -29.56
C ASP A 769 18.55 13.90 -30.63
N PRO A 770 18.39 15.18 -31.01
CA PRO A 770 19.20 15.81 -32.06
C PRO A 770 20.67 16.01 -31.68
N THR A 771 21.02 15.83 -30.39
CA THR A 771 22.38 15.98 -29.86
C THR A 771 23.16 14.67 -29.85
N VAL A 772 22.57 13.58 -30.36
CA VAL A 772 23.28 12.31 -30.53
C VAL A 772 24.47 12.51 -31.48
N LEU A 773 25.64 12.04 -31.06
CA LEU A 773 26.88 12.19 -31.84
C LEU A 773 27.13 10.98 -32.75
N SER A 774 26.62 9.82 -32.37
CA SER A 774 26.75 8.57 -33.08
C SER A 774 25.47 8.22 -33.85
N ASN A 775 25.62 7.55 -34.99
CA ASN A 775 24.50 6.92 -35.71
C ASN A 775 24.06 5.59 -35.05
N GLU A 776 24.41 5.38 -33.78
CA GLU A 776 23.99 4.22 -33.01
C GLU A 776 22.47 4.23 -32.83
N THR A 777 21.90 3.04 -32.99
CA THR A 777 20.47 2.79 -32.86
C THR A 777 20.16 2.31 -31.45
N ILE A 778 18.93 2.56 -31.01
CA ILE A 778 18.39 2.00 -29.78
C ILE A 778 17.81 0.62 -30.09
N GLY A 779 18.53 -0.42 -29.67
CA GLY A 779 18.06 -1.81 -29.77
C GLY A 779 17.09 -2.17 -28.66
N ILE A 780 15.99 -2.85 -29.00
CA ILE A 780 14.99 -3.35 -28.05
C ILE A 780 14.62 -4.79 -28.42
N ILE A 781 14.72 -5.69 -27.45
CA ILE A 781 14.12 -7.03 -27.56
C ILE A 781 12.73 -6.98 -26.93
N PHE A 782 11.69 -7.12 -27.76
CA PHE A 782 10.32 -7.23 -27.29
C PHE A 782 9.91 -8.71 -27.21
N LYS A 783 9.67 -9.19 -25.98
CA LYS A 783 9.23 -10.56 -25.70
C LYS A 783 7.79 -10.55 -25.17
N HIS A 784 6.96 -11.42 -25.74
CA HIS A 784 5.62 -11.71 -25.24
C HIS A 784 5.58 -13.17 -24.79
N GLY A 785 4.93 -13.49 -23.66
CA GLY A 785 4.65 -14.86 -23.24
C GLY A 785 5.73 -15.59 -22.44
N ASP A 786 6.79 -14.91 -22.01
CA ASP A 786 7.72 -15.36 -20.96
C ASP A 786 7.61 -14.40 -19.76
N ASP A 787 7.80 -14.91 -18.54
CA ASP A 787 7.84 -14.09 -17.32
C ASP A 787 9.27 -13.60 -17.07
N LEU A 788 9.51 -12.32 -17.36
CA LEU A 788 10.84 -11.70 -17.26
C LEU A 788 11.19 -11.23 -15.84
N ARG A 789 10.33 -11.43 -14.84
CA ARG A 789 10.60 -10.99 -13.46
C ARG A 789 11.78 -11.74 -12.83
N GLN A 790 11.98 -12.99 -13.21
CA GLN A 790 13.14 -13.77 -12.78
C GLN A 790 14.44 -13.21 -13.39
N ASP A 791 14.46 -12.95 -14.71
CA ASP A 791 15.59 -12.31 -15.37
C ASP A 791 15.92 -10.95 -14.75
N MET A 792 14.90 -10.14 -14.47
CA MET A 792 15.07 -8.83 -13.82
C MET A 792 15.72 -8.95 -12.44
N LEU A 793 15.30 -9.92 -11.62
CA LEU A 793 15.88 -10.14 -10.29
C LEU A 793 17.34 -10.60 -10.36
N ILE A 794 17.70 -11.44 -11.34
CA ILE A 794 19.07 -11.92 -11.51
C ILE A 794 20.02 -10.83 -12.03
N LEU A 795 19.50 -9.89 -12.83
CA LEU A 795 20.28 -8.76 -13.35
C LEU A 795 20.49 -7.64 -12.32
N GLN A 796 19.60 -7.52 -11.34
CA GLN A 796 19.68 -6.56 -10.23
C GLN A 796 20.74 -6.98 -9.21
#